data_AF-A0A944D5P8-F1
#
_entry.id   AF-A0A944D5P8-F1
#
_cell.length_a   1.000
_cell.length_b   1.000
_cell.length_c   1.000
_cell.angle_alpha   90.00
_cell.angle_beta   90.00
_cell.angle_gamma   90.00
#
_symmetry.space_group_name_H-M   'P 1'
#
loop_
_entity.id
_entity.type
_entity.pdbx_description
1 polymer ?
#
loop_
_entity_poly.entity_id
_entity_poly.type
_entity_poly.pdbx_seq_one_letter_code
_entity_poly.pdbx_strand_id
1 'polypeptide(L)'
;MHSLNPSAGFVLLQTLNYLLTAALLVHAWRKQRALFWVIPAAIVFGFVIEYSQVSKAVPPYYYTEALLALPGPVPLGVVLSWGTIIYAVLATVRSLAVPARWAPVVAGLLATSIDFVSDPAFVSLGFWVWAEPGAWFGIPWTNYVGWFVIVASYTACFELVTRFGPKRGVFPALAPWLAIAPAFGIFVGTMLGYLWLESRAIVDPETLVAMFFGLWLLIVLSQLARLRGDNTLSGWTLAAPLFLFCASLAILFGTPLHRHAPELVLVLPAFTLLGMAGFLWPYRSALGMASRAAAHPVASSVSRKRMLAMLFVGAVAGVGLTAATPDKGLIGPVNLPGDDAFLPSQDVQWWYWTGHLETEEGRKFGFEVVFFSFDSFLVMRDQLTQVAITDVEADTFKFDEHLAFHLPQRTSKRFDLKAGPGDIIRAVGDSQFDRLHSEVGGYVLDLELEASKAPVLHYGGDAHPYRFGGYTYYYSRVQMKTRGTITVDGKTYHVKGTSWYDRQYGELYQAIVKGWQWFAIELADNRQIMLYDILGKSNQVERAGSITDADGNTRALAGHQFQVEVLGKWKSPHTGCIYPSGWRVIVEGETFEVQPMVRDQELRAKHGFWPGPEYWEGAASVGGASPGKAYVELNGFCRGVEGTLAF
;
A
#
# COMPACT_ATOMS: atom_id res chain seq x y z
N MET A 1 7.82 30.38 9.04
CA MET A 1 6.51 30.21 9.71
C MET A 1 5.45 30.24 8.62
N HIS A 2 4.96 29.07 8.19
CA HIS A 2 3.83 29.00 7.27
C HIS A 2 2.57 29.46 8.02
N SER A 3 1.79 30.37 7.42
CA SER A 3 0.48 30.76 7.97
C SER A 3 -0.48 29.57 7.84
N LEU A 4 -0.95 29.03 8.96
CA LEU A 4 -1.98 27.98 9.03
C LEU A 4 -3.33 28.59 8.63
N ASN A 5 -3.60 28.75 7.33
CA ASN A 5 -4.90 29.24 6.86
C ASN A 5 -5.85 28.04 6.66
N PRO A 6 -6.88 27.88 7.50
CA PRO A 6 -7.74 26.70 7.43
C PRO A 6 -8.68 26.74 6.23
N SER A 7 -8.89 25.57 5.60
CA SER A 7 -9.87 25.35 4.56
C SER A 7 -11.30 25.47 5.10
N ALA A 8 -12.28 25.75 4.23
CA ALA A 8 -13.68 25.88 4.65
C ALA A 8 -14.22 24.58 5.31
N GLY A 9 -13.80 23.41 4.79
CA GLY A 9 -14.14 22.12 5.38
C GLY A 9 -13.54 21.91 6.77
N PHE A 10 -12.27 22.31 6.95
CA PHE A 10 -11.61 22.25 8.25
C PHE A 10 -12.24 23.22 9.27
N VAL A 11 -12.57 24.45 8.86
CA VAL A 11 -13.27 25.43 9.72
C VAL A 11 -14.61 24.86 10.21
N LEU A 12 -15.39 24.24 9.32
CA LEU A 12 -16.66 23.60 9.69
C LEU A 12 -16.44 22.46 10.69
N LEU A 13 -15.52 21.54 10.38
CA LEU A 13 -15.19 20.39 11.23
C LEU A 13 -14.78 20.85 12.64
N GLN A 14 -13.88 21.84 12.73
CA GLN A 14 -13.39 22.34 14.01
C GLN A 14 -14.46 23.12 14.78
N THR A 15 -15.31 23.89 14.09
CA THR A 15 -16.43 24.59 14.74
C THR A 15 -17.39 23.59 15.40
N LEU A 16 -17.74 22.51 14.70
CA LEU A 16 -18.57 21.44 15.25
C LEU A 16 -17.90 20.75 16.44
N ASN A 17 -16.59 20.50 16.36
CA ASN A 17 -15.82 19.93 17.46
C ASN A 17 -15.82 20.83 18.71
N TYR A 18 -15.72 22.16 18.54
CA TYR A 18 -15.74 23.12 19.65
C TYR A 18 -17.12 23.14 20.32
N LEU A 19 -18.19 23.19 19.52
CA LEU A 19 -19.56 23.13 20.01
C LEU A 19 -19.86 21.80 20.73
N LEU A 20 -19.39 20.68 20.19
CA LEU A 20 -19.49 19.37 20.82
C LEU A 20 -18.79 19.35 22.17
N THR A 21 -17.59 19.91 22.26
CA THR A 21 -16.83 19.97 23.52
C THR A 21 -17.56 20.80 24.56
N ALA A 22 -18.10 21.96 24.18
CA ALA A 22 -18.92 22.79 25.07
C ALA A 22 -20.18 22.03 25.55
N ALA A 23 -20.87 21.33 24.64
CA ALA A 23 -22.05 20.53 24.98
C ALA A 23 -21.70 19.40 25.96
N LEU A 24 -20.58 18.70 25.75
CA LEU A 24 -20.11 17.63 26.63
C LEU A 24 -19.67 18.14 28.01
N LEU A 25 -19.07 19.33 28.10
CA LEU A 25 -18.78 19.99 29.37
C LEU A 25 -20.06 20.31 30.16
N VAL A 26 -21.07 20.88 29.49
CA VAL A 26 -22.38 21.15 30.11
C VAL A 26 -23.06 19.85 30.54
N HIS A 27 -23.00 18.82 29.70
CA HIS A 27 -23.54 17.50 30.02
C HIS A 27 -22.84 16.90 31.25
N ALA A 28 -21.50 16.91 31.27
CA ALA A 28 -20.72 16.38 32.37
C ALA A 28 -21.02 17.12 33.68
N TRP A 29 -21.11 18.46 33.64
CA TRP A 29 -21.48 19.27 34.80
C TRP A 29 -22.86 18.93 35.39
N ARG A 30 -23.83 18.66 34.51
CA ARG A 30 -25.24 18.44 34.90
C ARG A 30 -25.56 16.99 35.25
N LYS A 31 -24.95 16.03 34.57
CA LYS A 31 -25.35 14.61 34.60
C LYS A 31 -24.24 13.65 35.02
N GLN A 32 -22.97 14.05 34.90
CA GLN A 32 -21.80 13.19 35.18
C GLN A 32 -20.73 13.96 35.97
N ARG A 33 -21.11 14.58 37.10
CA ARG A 33 -20.24 15.49 37.88
C ARG A 33 -18.90 14.88 38.26
N ALA A 34 -18.86 13.57 38.51
CA ALA A 34 -17.64 12.84 38.84
C ALA A 34 -16.61 12.80 37.70
N LEU A 35 -17.04 13.03 36.46
CA LEU A 35 -16.20 13.06 35.27
C LEU A 35 -16.04 14.47 34.68
N PHE A 36 -16.69 15.49 35.25
CA PHE A 36 -16.60 16.87 34.72
C PHE A 36 -15.16 17.34 34.60
N TRP A 37 -14.36 17.16 35.66
CA TRP A 37 -12.96 17.59 35.69
C TRP A 37 -12.02 16.75 34.82
N VAL A 38 -12.50 15.60 34.29
CA VAL A 38 -11.72 14.79 33.35
C VAL A 38 -11.54 15.52 32.03
N ILE A 39 -12.58 16.17 31.49
CA ILE A 39 -12.49 16.89 30.21
C ILE A 39 -11.37 17.95 30.24
N PRO A 40 -11.37 18.95 31.16
CA PRO A 40 -10.33 19.96 31.18
C PRO A 40 -8.94 19.40 31.52
N ALA A 41 -8.84 18.40 32.41
CA ALA A 41 -7.56 17.76 32.70
C ALA A 41 -7.00 17.00 31.49
N ALA A 42 -7.85 16.31 30.74
CA ALA A 42 -7.48 15.58 29.53
C ALA A 42 -7.15 16.53 28.36
N ILE A 43 -7.77 17.71 28.27
CA ILE A 43 -7.36 18.77 27.32
C ILE A 43 -5.91 19.20 27.61
N VAL A 44 -5.59 19.45 28.88
CA VAL A 44 -4.22 19.85 29.27
C VAL A 44 -3.24 18.70 29.04
N PHE A 45 -3.61 17.47 29.39
CA PHE A 45 -2.77 16.31 29.14
C PHE A 45 -2.50 16.09 27.64
N GLY A 46 -3.54 16.15 26.81
CA GLY A 46 -3.44 16.06 25.35
C GLY A 46 -2.53 17.17 24.79
N PHE A 47 -2.69 18.42 25.26
CA PHE A 47 -1.80 19.50 24.87
C PHE A 47 -0.33 19.21 25.21
N VAL A 48 -0.03 18.72 26.42
CA VAL A 48 1.34 18.36 26.81
C VAL A 48 1.92 17.28 25.89
N ILE A 49 1.13 16.27 25.54
CA ILE A 49 1.54 15.21 24.61
C ILE A 49 1.80 15.79 23.22
N GLU A 50 0.83 16.48 22.61
CA GLU A 50 0.94 17.05 21.27
C GLU A 50 2.14 17.99 21.19
N TYR A 51 2.23 18.94 22.12
CA TYR A 51 3.32 19.90 22.20
C TYR A 51 4.68 19.21 22.26
N SER A 52 4.80 18.12 23.04
CA SER A 52 6.05 17.36 23.16
C SER A 52 6.48 16.65 21.86
N GLN A 53 5.54 16.36 20.96
CA GLN A 53 5.85 15.75 19.66
C GLN A 53 6.21 16.80 18.62
N VAL A 54 5.38 17.84 18.47
CA VAL A 54 5.52 18.84 17.41
C VAL A 54 6.59 19.90 17.68
N SER A 55 7.02 20.06 18.94
CA SER A 55 8.06 21.04 19.34
C SER A 55 9.48 20.47 19.33
N LYS A 56 9.67 19.23 18.87
CA LYS A 56 11.00 18.64 18.71
C LYS A 56 11.77 19.34 17.58
N ALA A 57 13.11 19.28 17.64
CA ALA A 57 13.97 19.81 16.58
C ALA A 57 13.67 19.17 15.21
N VAL A 58 13.36 17.87 15.22
CA VAL A 58 12.78 17.13 14.10
C VAL A 58 11.48 16.50 14.59
N PRO A 59 10.31 17.10 14.29
CA PRO A 59 9.04 16.57 14.74
C PRO A 59 8.62 15.38 13.86
N PRO A 60 8.01 14.33 14.44
CA PRO A 60 7.56 13.15 13.68
C PRO A 60 6.39 13.47 12.73
N TYR A 61 5.64 14.52 13.00
CA TYR A 61 4.60 15.07 12.13
C TYR A 61 4.39 16.55 12.45
N TYR A 62 3.73 17.27 11.55
CA TYR A 62 3.33 18.66 11.76
C TYR A 62 1.91 18.93 11.24
N TYR A 63 1.23 19.88 11.87
CA TYR A 63 -0.09 20.35 11.47
C TYR A 63 0.01 21.37 10.34
N THR A 64 -0.89 21.28 9.37
CA THR A 64 -0.95 22.18 8.20
C THR A 64 -2.04 23.23 8.33
N GLU A 65 -3.08 22.94 9.12
CA GLU A 65 -4.23 23.80 9.35
C GLU A 65 -4.56 23.93 10.84
N ALA A 66 -5.00 25.11 11.26
CA ALA A 66 -5.54 25.34 12.60
C ALA A 66 -6.58 26.47 12.56
N LEU A 67 -7.74 26.26 13.19
CA LEU A 67 -8.72 27.32 13.38
C LEU A 67 -8.26 28.27 14.49
N LEU A 68 -7.76 27.69 15.59
CA LEU A 68 -7.02 28.40 16.63
C LEU A 68 -5.79 27.57 16.96
N ALA A 69 -4.60 28.18 16.94
CA ALA A 69 -3.34 27.53 17.27
C ALA A 69 -2.89 27.89 18.69
N LEU A 70 -2.43 26.88 19.42
CA LEU A 70 -1.77 26.99 20.72
C LEU A 70 -0.24 27.04 20.51
N PRO A 71 0.58 27.31 21.56
CA PRO A 71 2.04 27.21 21.46
C PRO A 71 2.49 25.88 20.87
N GLY A 72 3.58 25.87 20.09
CA GLY A 72 4.05 24.66 19.40
C GLY A 72 3.22 24.29 18.17
N PRO A 73 2.76 25.26 17.36
CA PRO A 73 1.63 25.13 16.41
C PRO A 73 0.54 24.06 16.65
N VAL A 74 0.16 23.75 17.90
CA VAL A 74 -0.84 22.71 18.19
C VAL A 74 -2.26 23.26 17.94
N PRO A 75 -3.11 22.63 17.09
CA PRO A 75 -4.49 23.08 16.91
C PRO A 75 -5.30 22.88 18.20
N LEU A 76 -6.03 23.92 18.64
CA LEU A 76 -6.92 23.84 19.80
C LEU A 76 -7.92 22.70 19.66
N GLY A 77 -8.44 22.47 18.46
CA GLY A 77 -9.40 21.39 18.20
C GLY A 77 -8.88 20.00 18.53
N VAL A 78 -7.60 19.71 18.27
CA VAL A 78 -7.01 18.40 18.59
C VAL A 78 -7.03 18.18 20.11
N VAL A 79 -6.66 19.17 20.90
CA VAL A 79 -6.63 19.03 22.37
C VAL A 79 -8.04 19.00 22.97
N LEU A 80 -9.01 19.68 22.36
CA LEU A 80 -10.42 19.54 22.73
C LEU A 80 -10.95 18.12 22.44
N SER A 81 -10.54 17.52 21.32
CA SER A 81 -10.85 16.12 21.00
C SER A 81 -10.26 15.16 22.04
N TRP A 82 -9.01 15.34 22.47
CA TRP A 82 -8.42 14.56 23.57
C TRP A 82 -9.30 14.58 24.83
N GLY A 83 -9.80 15.77 25.20
CA GLY A 83 -10.72 15.94 26.33
C GLY A 83 -12.02 15.15 26.22
N THR A 84 -12.67 15.23 25.06
CA THR A 84 -13.97 14.59 24.83
C THR A 84 -13.85 13.08 24.60
N ILE A 85 -12.78 12.62 23.95
CA ILE A 85 -12.46 11.19 23.74
C ILE A 85 -12.21 10.52 25.09
N ILE A 86 -11.30 11.04 25.91
CA ILE A 86 -10.97 10.44 27.22
C ILE A 86 -12.19 10.42 28.14
N TYR A 87 -13.02 11.46 28.10
CA TYR A 87 -14.31 11.48 28.81
C TYR A 87 -15.25 10.36 28.35
N ALA A 88 -15.46 10.21 27.03
CA ALA A 88 -16.33 9.18 26.46
C ALA A 88 -15.82 7.77 26.79
N VAL A 89 -14.51 7.56 26.66
CA VAL A 89 -13.84 6.29 26.97
C VAL A 89 -14.00 5.94 28.44
N LEU A 90 -13.69 6.85 29.37
CA LEU A 90 -13.80 6.57 30.80
C LEU A 90 -15.24 6.33 31.25
N ALA A 91 -16.20 7.07 30.71
CA ALA A 91 -17.62 6.84 30.97
C ALA A 91 -18.05 5.44 30.49
N THR A 92 -17.60 5.05 29.29
CA THR A 92 -17.88 3.73 28.70
C THR A 92 -17.25 2.62 29.54
N VAL A 93 -15.95 2.70 29.84
CA VAL A 93 -15.23 1.68 30.61
C VAL A 93 -15.81 1.47 32.00
N ARG A 94 -16.21 2.55 32.70
CA ARG A 94 -16.88 2.44 34.01
C ARG A 94 -18.23 1.73 33.91
N SER A 95 -18.98 1.94 32.83
CA SER A 95 -20.27 1.26 32.60
C SER A 95 -20.12 -0.23 32.23
N LEU A 96 -19.01 -0.61 31.58
CA LEU A 96 -18.72 -2.00 31.23
C LEU A 96 -18.43 -2.89 32.46
N ALA A 97 -18.21 -2.27 33.62
CA ALA A 97 -17.87 -2.92 34.89
C ALA A 97 -16.73 -3.94 34.77
N VAL A 98 -15.76 -3.66 33.89
CA VAL A 98 -14.56 -4.49 33.74
C VAL A 98 -13.74 -4.45 35.05
N PRO A 99 -13.04 -5.54 35.41
CA PRO A 99 -12.17 -5.54 36.57
C PRO A 99 -11.18 -4.37 36.51
N ALA A 100 -10.93 -3.68 37.62
CA ALA A 100 -10.11 -2.45 37.65
C ALA A 100 -8.72 -2.61 36.99
N ARG A 101 -8.11 -3.80 37.04
CA ARG A 101 -6.84 -4.11 36.38
C ARG A 101 -6.91 -4.09 34.84
N TRP A 102 -8.09 -4.29 34.27
CA TRP A 102 -8.34 -4.31 32.82
C TRP A 102 -8.97 -3.02 32.30
N ALA A 103 -9.47 -2.14 33.18
CA ALA A 103 -10.05 -0.86 32.78
C ALA A 103 -9.09 0.00 31.93
N PRO A 104 -7.79 0.16 32.30
CA PRO A 104 -6.82 0.89 31.47
C PRO A 104 -6.64 0.31 30.08
N VAL A 105 -6.61 -1.02 30.00
CA VAL A 105 -6.46 -1.79 28.75
C VAL A 105 -7.64 -1.55 27.82
N VAL A 106 -8.87 -1.69 28.33
CA VAL A 106 -10.08 -1.45 27.53
C VAL A 106 -10.19 0.02 27.13
N ALA A 107 -9.76 0.94 28.00
CA ALA A 107 -9.74 2.37 27.69
C ALA A 107 -8.80 2.70 26.52
N GLY A 108 -7.56 2.21 26.58
CA GLY A 108 -6.58 2.38 25.50
C GLY A 108 -7.13 1.85 24.18
N LEU A 109 -7.72 0.66 24.16
CA LEU A 109 -8.28 0.08 22.95
C LEU A 109 -9.45 0.86 22.35
N LEU A 110 -10.38 1.34 23.19
CA LEU A 110 -11.49 2.17 22.71
C LEU A 110 -10.99 3.47 22.10
N ALA A 111 -9.99 4.12 22.71
CA ALA A 111 -9.39 5.32 22.15
C ALA A 111 -8.61 5.05 20.85
N THR A 112 -7.75 4.03 20.84
CA THR A 112 -7.01 3.63 19.64
C THR A 112 -7.96 3.25 18.49
N SER A 113 -9.13 2.66 18.78
CA SER A 113 -10.13 2.37 17.73
C SER A 113 -10.70 3.62 17.06
N ILE A 114 -10.80 4.73 17.81
CA ILE A 114 -11.20 6.03 17.24
C ILE A 114 -10.12 6.50 16.26
N ASP A 115 -8.87 6.43 16.68
CA ASP A 115 -7.72 6.87 15.89
C ASP A 115 -7.52 6.03 14.62
N PHE A 116 -7.64 4.69 14.71
CA PHE A 116 -7.58 3.77 13.55
C PHE A 116 -8.54 4.12 12.41
N VAL A 117 -9.69 4.71 12.75
CA VAL A 117 -10.70 5.15 11.77
C VAL A 117 -10.48 6.61 11.37
N SER A 118 -10.11 7.45 12.33
CA SER A 118 -10.05 8.90 12.15
C SER A 118 -8.82 9.36 11.40
N ASP A 119 -7.66 8.81 11.76
CA ASP A 119 -6.36 9.27 11.28
C ASP A 119 -6.21 9.09 9.76
N PRO A 120 -6.55 7.93 9.15
CA PRO A 120 -6.47 7.78 7.69
C PRO A 120 -7.30 8.81 6.93
N ALA A 121 -8.49 9.15 7.44
CA ALA A 121 -9.35 10.16 6.81
C ALA A 121 -8.74 11.56 6.91
N PHE A 122 -8.24 11.95 8.09
CA PHE A 122 -7.74 13.30 8.31
C PHE A 122 -6.33 13.54 7.72
N VAL A 123 -5.44 12.55 7.76
CA VAL A 123 -4.12 12.58 7.10
C VAL A 123 -4.28 12.66 5.59
N SER A 124 -5.25 11.94 5.01
CA SER A 124 -5.48 11.98 3.56
C SER A 124 -5.95 13.36 3.03
N LEU A 125 -6.60 14.15 3.89
CA LEU A 125 -6.93 15.56 3.59
C LEU A 125 -5.77 16.51 3.89
N GLY A 126 -4.67 15.99 4.41
CA GLY A 126 -3.46 16.74 4.72
C GLY A 126 -3.56 17.59 5.98
N PHE A 127 -4.51 17.36 6.89
CA PHE A 127 -4.65 18.17 8.13
C PHE A 127 -3.41 18.11 9.04
N TRP A 128 -2.71 16.98 9.00
CA TRP A 128 -1.35 16.82 9.48
C TRP A 128 -0.61 15.88 8.56
N VAL A 129 0.71 16.05 8.50
CA VAL A 129 1.60 15.30 7.62
C VAL A 129 2.69 14.66 8.47
N TRP A 130 2.85 13.35 8.31
CA TRP A 130 3.92 12.57 8.92
C TRP A 130 5.24 12.81 8.16
N ALA A 131 6.31 13.05 8.90
CA ALA A 131 7.64 13.28 8.33
C ALA A 131 8.17 12.03 7.63
N GLU A 132 7.88 10.86 8.20
CA GLU A 132 8.14 9.54 7.61
C GLU A 132 6.80 8.81 7.49
N PRO A 133 6.28 8.60 6.27
CA PRO A 133 5.03 7.89 6.07
C PRO A 133 5.10 6.46 6.60
N GLY A 134 4.10 6.06 7.39
CA GLY A 134 4.00 4.71 7.91
C GLY A 134 3.12 3.76 7.10
N ALA A 135 3.24 2.46 7.40
CA ALA A 135 2.58 1.38 6.66
C ALA A 135 1.04 1.40 6.71
N TRP A 136 0.42 2.10 7.66
CA TRP A 136 -1.04 2.21 7.74
C TRP A 136 -1.50 3.55 7.18
N PHE A 137 -1.74 3.60 5.87
CA PHE A 137 -2.24 4.79 5.15
C PHE A 137 -1.38 6.07 5.32
N GLY A 138 -0.06 5.89 5.45
CA GLY A 138 0.88 6.98 5.71
C GLY A 138 1.07 7.31 7.19
N ILE A 139 0.42 6.57 8.09
CA ILE A 139 0.55 6.74 9.55
C ILE A 139 1.46 5.64 10.13
N PRO A 140 2.51 6.01 10.91
CA PRO A 140 3.35 5.05 11.61
C PRO A 140 2.58 4.26 12.66
N TRP A 141 2.86 2.96 12.75
CA TRP A 141 2.26 2.09 13.77
C TRP A 141 2.52 2.55 15.21
N THR A 142 3.65 3.23 15.42
CA THR A 142 4.02 3.84 16.70
C THR A 142 3.02 4.89 17.17
N ASN A 143 2.29 5.53 16.25
CA ASN A 143 1.18 6.44 16.59
C ASN A 143 0.07 5.71 17.35
N TYR A 144 -0.40 4.58 16.82
CA TYR A 144 -1.49 3.81 17.42
C TYR A 144 -1.11 3.19 18.77
N VAL A 145 0.15 2.76 18.91
CA VAL A 145 0.73 2.36 20.19
C VAL A 145 0.77 3.54 21.16
N GLY A 146 1.16 4.72 20.68
CA GLY A 146 1.13 5.97 21.43
C GLY A 146 -0.26 6.26 21.98
N TRP A 147 -1.28 6.30 21.12
CA TRP A 147 -2.69 6.47 21.51
C TRP A 147 -3.13 5.50 22.59
N PHE A 148 -2.77 4.23 22.44
CA PHE A 148 -3.06 3.22 23.44
C PHE A 148 -2.42 3.58 24.78
N VAL A 149 -1.10 3.81 24.79
CA VAL A 149 -0.31 4.02 26.00
C VAL A 149 -0.75 5.29 26.72
N ILE A 150 -1.02 6.36 25.98
CA ILE A 150 -1.49 7.65 26.51
C ILE A 150 -2.81 7.45 27.27
N VAL A 151 -3.81 6.83 26.67
CA VAL A 151 -5.14 6.70 27.29
C VAL A 151 -5.15 5.63 28.38
N ALA A 152 -4.43 4.52 28.18
CA ALA A 152 -4.30 3.47 29.18
C ALA A 152 -3.57 3.99 30.43
N SER A 153 -2.43 4.67 30.28
CA SER A 153 -1.68 5.22 31.41
C SER A 153 -2.49 6.28 32.16
N TYR A 154 -3.16 7.20 31.45
CA TYR A 154 -4.04 8.19 32.07
C TYR A 154 -5.17 7.52 32.87
N THR A 155 -5.83 6.52 32.27
CA THR A 155 -6.90 5.77 32.94
C THR A 155 -6.38 5.03 34.17
N ALA A 156 -5.23 4.37 34.08
CA ALA A 156 -4.62 3.66 35.20
C ALA A 156 -4.30 4.60 36.36
N CYS A 157 -3.63 5.71 36.08
CA CYS A 157 -3.28 6.71 37.07
C CYS A 157 -4.52 7.36 37.68
N PHE A 158 -5.53 7.70 36.87
CA PHE A 158 -6.78 8.27 37.35
C PHE A 158 -7.55 7.31 38.26
N GLU A 159 -7.70 6.04 37.88
CA GLU A 159 -8.36 5.03 38.70
C GLU A 159 -7.58 4.75 40.00
N LEU A 160 -6.23 4.76 39.97
CA LEU A 160 -5.41 4.62 41.18
C LEU A 160 -5.56 5.82 42.13
N VAL A 161 -5.42 7.05 41.61
CA VAL A 161 -5.57 8.29 42.40
C VAL A 161 -6.96 8.37 43.02
N THR A 162 -8.00 8.07 42.24
CA THR A 162 -9.37 8.08 42.75
C THR A 162 -9.63 6.94 43.73
N ARG A 163 -9.03 5.76 43.55
CA ARG A 163 -9.20 4.61 44.46
C ARG A 163 -8.63 4.89 45.85
N PHE A 164 -7.40 5.40 45.91
CA PHE A 164 -6.68 5.59 47.18
C PHE A 164 -6.89 6.97 47.81
N GLY A 165 -7.38 7.94 47.05
CA GLY A 165 -7.58 9.29 47.55
C GLY A 165 -8.92 9.53 48.27
N PRO A 166 -9.02 10.65 49.01
CA PRO A 166 -10.26 11.07 49.69
C PRO A 166 -11.47 11.16 48.75
N LYS A 167 -12.59 10.57 49.16
CA LYS A 167 -13.84 10.56 48.35
C LYS A 167 -14.68 11.83 48.47
N ARG A 168 -14.34 12.75 49.37
CA ARG A 168 -15.09 13.97 49.67
C ARG A 168 -14.19 15.20 49.61
N GLY A 169 -14.81 16.38 49.58
CA GLY A 169 -14.11 17.67 49.51
C GLY A 169 -13.62 17.98 48.09
N VAL A 170 -12.52 18.71 47.98
CA VAL A 170 -11.95 19.14 46.68
C VAL A 170 -11.20 18.02 45.94
N PHE A 171 -10.84 16.93 46.64
CA PHE A 171 -9.99 15.89 46.07
C PHE A 171 -10.54 15.22 44.79
N PRO A 172 -11.83 14.85 44.69
CA PRO A 172 -12.38 14.29 43.45
C PRO A 172 -12.23 15.22 42.24
N ALA A 173 -12.21 16.54 42.46
CA ALA A 173 -11.95 17.53 41.41
C ALA A 173 -10.47 17.62 41.02
N LEU A 174 -9.55 17.36 41.97
CA LEU A 174 -8.11 17.35 41.75
C LEU A 174 -7.61 16.03 41.15
N ALA A 175 -8.32 14.92 41.37
CA ALA A 175 -7.87 13.59 40.97
C ALA A 175 -7.51 13.44 39.46
N PRO A 176 -8.29 13.98 38.50
CA PRO A 176 -7.92 13.94 37.08
C PRO A 176 -6.62 14.69 36.75
N TRP A 177 -6.30 15.74 37.50
CA TRP A 177 -5.08 16.53 37.33
C TRP A 177 -3.86 15.83 37.90
N LEU A 178 -4.01 15.23 39.09
CA LEU A 178 -2.96 14.45 39.74
C LEU A 178 -2.56 13.21 38.93
N ALA A 179 -3.43 12.72 38.04
CA ALA A 179 -3.13 11.60 37.16
C ALA A 179 -2.18 11.97 36.00
N ILE A 180 -2.06 13.25 35.64
CA ILE A 180 -1.32 13.71 34.44
C ILE A 180 0.16 13.37 34.53
N ALA A 181 0.84 13.80 35.61
CA ALA A 181 2.27 13.62 35.78
C ALA A 181 2.71 12.14 35.75
N PRO A 182 2.11 11.23 36.54
CA PRO A 182 2.50 9.82 36.48
C PRO A 182 2.12 9.16 35.14
N ALA A 183 1.01 9.55 34.50
CA ALA A 183 0.66 9.04 33.17
C ALA A 183 1.68 9.47 32.11
N PHE A 184 2.08 10.75 32.11
CA PHE A 184 3.13 11.26 31.24
C PHE A 184 4.47 10.55 31.48
N GLY A 185 4.83 10.28 32.74
CA GLY A 185 6.02 9.50 33.08
C GLY A 185 6.00 8.08 32.51
N ILE A 186 4.86 7.39 32.57
CA ILE A 186 4.68 6.06 31.95
C ILE A 186 4.82 6.15 30.43
N PHE A 187 4.20 7.15 29.80
CA PHE A 187 4.30 7.38 28.36
C PHE A 187 5.75 7.59 27.93
N VAL A 188 6.47 8.53 28.57
CA VAL A 188 7.88 8.80 28.29
C VAL A 188 8.74 7.56 28.52
N GLY A 189 8.54 6.86 29.64
CA GLY A 189 9.28 5.62 29.93
C GLY A 189 9.06 4.53 28.89
N THR A 190 7.82 4.38 28.41
CA THR A 190 7.48 3.43 27.34
C THR A 190 8.13 3.83 26.02
N MET A 191 8.11 5.12 25.67
CA MET A 191 8.71 5.63 24.45
C MET A 191 10.24 5.52 24.46
N LEU A 192 10.89 5.80 25.60
CA LEU A 192 12.32 5.59 25.77
C LEU A 192 12.69 4.10 25.72
N GLY A 193 11.87 3.22 26.30
CA GLY A 193 12.04 1.78 26.19
C GLY A 193 11.94 1.28 24.75
N TYR A 194 10.98 1.81 23.99
CA TYR A 194 10.84 1.55 22.55
C TYR A 194 12.09 2.01 21.78
N LEU A 195 12.50 3.28 21.93
CA LEU A 195 13.69 3.82 21.27
C LEU A 195 14.96 3.05 21.63
N TRP A 196 15.05 2.55 22.88
CA TRP A 196 16.17 1.71 23.30
C TRP A 196 16.16 0.35 22.60
N LEU A 197 15.00 -0.32 22.48
CA LEU A 197 14.87 -1.59 21.76
C LEU A 197 15.18 -1.42 20.26
N GLU A 198 14.66 -0.37 19.66
CA GLU A 198 14.89 0.01 18.26
C GLU A 198 16.37 0.29 18.00
N SER A 199 17.04 1.07 18.87
CA SER A 199 18.49 1.35 18.77
C SER A 199 19.39 0.12 18.84
N ARG A 200 18.84 -1.02 19.28
CA ARG A 200 19.56 -2.29 19.43
C ARG A 200 19.19 -3.30 18.36
N ALA A 201 18.28 -2.97 17.44
CA ALA A 201 17.73 -3.88 16.43
C ALA A 201 17.23 -5.21 17.03
N ILE A 202 16.72 -5.18 18.27
CA ILE A 202 16.29 -6.40 18.98
C ILE A 202 14.91 -6.86 18.49
N VAL A 203 14.04 -5.91 18.12
CA VAL A 203 12.71 -6.20 17.57
C VAL A 203 12.39 -5.13 16.54
N ASP A 204 11.90 -5.52 15.37
CA ASP A 204 11.40 -4.57 14.39
C ASP A 204 10.08 -3.92 14.91
N PRO A 205 9.82 -2.65 14.57
CA PRO A 205 8.65 -1.92 15.07
C PRO A 205 7.31 -2.59 14.75
N GLU A 206 7.23 -3.26 13.60
CA GLU A 206 6.00 -3.91 13.13
C GLU A 206 5.68 -5.16 13.93
N THR A 207 6.69 -5.98 14.28
CA THR A 207 6.56 -7.13 15.17
C THR A 207 6.14 -6.70 16.57
N LEU A 208 6.69 -5.60 17.11
CA LEU A 208 6.24 -5.09 18.41
C LEU A 208 4.76 -4.71 18.38
N VAL A 209 4.34 -4.03 17.32
CA VAL A 209 2.96 -3.60 17.10
C VAL A 209 2.03 -4.80 16.90
N ALA A 210 2.43 -5.79 16.11
CA ALA A 210 1.66 -7.00 15.86
C ALA A 210 1.53 -7.85 17.13
N MET A 211 2.60 -8.01 17.92
CA MET A 211 2.57 -8.68 19.21
C MET A 211 1.65 -7.95 20.19
N PHE A 212 1.72 -6.62 20.19
CA PHE A 212 0.86 -5.76 20.97
C PHE A 212 -0.62 -6.01 20.60
N PHE A 213 -1.03 -5.81 19.34
CA PHE A 213 -2.40 -6.03 18.84
C PHE A 213 -2.89 -7.49 18.89
N GLY A 214 -2.00 -8.48 18.72
CA GLY A 214 -2.32 -9.89 18.93
C GLY A 214 -2.65 -10.19 20.40
N LEU A 215 -1.85 -9.69 21.33
CA LEU A 215 -2.11 -9.81 22.77
C LEU A 215 -3.39 -9.04 23.16
N TRP A 216 -3.64 -7.88 22.54
CA TRP A 216 -4.86 -7.09 22.72
C TRP A 216 -6.11 -7.87 22.34
N LEU A 217 -6.12 -8.48 21.15
CA LEU A 217 -7.24 -9.26 20.66
C LEU A 217 -7.55 -10.42 21.61
N LEU A 218 -6.52 -11.14 22.08
CA LEU A 218 -6.67 -12.22 23.04
C LEU A 218 -7.25 -11.73 24.38
N ILE A 219 -6.79 -10.58 24.89
CA ILE A 219 -7.31 -10.00 26.13
C ILE A 219 -8.78 -9.59 25.96
N VAL A 220 -9.14 -8.89 24.88
CA VAL A 220 -10.53 -8.50 24.61
C VAL A 220 -11.42 -9.73 24.51
N LEU A 221 -11.07 -10.70 23.67
CA LEU A 221 -11.82 -11.95 23.51
C LEU A 221 -12.00 -12.68 24.85
N SER A 222 -10.96 -12.70 25.70
CA SER A 222 -11.03 -13.33 27.03
C SER A 222 -11.95 -12.60 28.02
N GLN A 223 -12.20 -11.29 27.82
CA GLN A 223 -13.05 -10.48 28.68
C GLN A 223 -14.44 -10.23 28.10
N LEU A 224 -14.70 -10.46 26.80
CA LEU A 224 -16.00 -10.24 26.15
C LEU A 224 -17.15 -10.90 26.89
N ALA A 225 -16.97 -12.15 27.35
CA ALA A 225 -17.98 -12.89 28.12
C ALA A 225 -18.25 -12.30 29.53
N ARG A 226 -17.39 -11.42 30.02
CA ARG A 226 -17.46 -10.79 31.35
C ARG A 226 -17.96 -9.35 31.30
N LEU A 227 -18.00 -8.74 30.12
CA LEU A 227 -18.51 -7.39 29.94
C LEU A 227 -19.99 -7.32 30.32
N ARG A 228 -20.31 -6.51 31.33
CA ARG A 228 -21.70 -6.24 31.72
C ARG A 228 -22.18 -5.00 30.96
N GLY A 229 -23.49 -4.96 30.69
CA GLY A 229 -24.13 -3.78 30.12
C GLY A 229 -24.89 -3.08 31.23
N ASP A 230 -24.68 -1.78 31.38
CA ASP A 230 -25.46 -0.94 32.27
C ASP A 230 -26.31 0.01 31.42
N ASN A 231 -27.63 -0.14 31.47
CA ASN A 231 -28.59 0.68 30.72
C ASN A 231 -28.66 2.14 31.21
N THR A 232 -27.89 2.52 32.23
CA THR A 232 -27.92 3.88 32.80
C THR A 232 -26.90 4.83 32.16
N LEU A 233 -26.05 4.36 31.24
CA LEU A 233 -25.11 5.22 30.52
C LEU A 233 -25.87 6.21 29.62
N SER A 234 -25.51 7.48 29.71
CA SER A 234 -26.13 8.54 28.91
C SER A 234 -25.67 8.47 27.47
N GLY A 235 -26.60 8.48 26.51
CA GLY A 235 -26.28 8.50 25.07
C GLY A 235 -25.35 9.64 24.63
N TRP A 236 -25.26 10.72 25.42
CA TRP A 236 -24.29 11.80 25.20
C TRP A 236 -22.82 11.33 25.22
N THR A 237 -22.50 10.21 25.89
CA THR A 237 -21.14 9.67 25.88
C THR A 237 -20.74 9.09 24.53
N LEU A 238 -21.71 8.80 23.66
CA LEU A 238 -21.46 8.38 22.28
C LEU A 238 -21.19 9.57 21.34
N ALA A 239 -21.44 10.81 21.76
CA ALA A 239 -21.39 11.96 20.85
C ALA A 239 -19.99 12.20 20.28
N ALA A 240 -18.93 12.07 21.07
CA ALA A 240 -17.54 12.19 20.61
C ALA A 240 -17.12 11.08 19.62
N PRO A 241 -17.26 9.78 19.95
CA PRO A 241 -16.90 8.73 18.99
C PRO A 241 -17.81 8.76 17.74
N LEU A 242 -19.11 9.02 17.87
CA LEU A 242 -19.99 9.16 16.70
C LEU A 242 -19.58 10.32 15.81
N PHE A 243 -19.26 11.48 16.38
CA PHE A 243 -18.79 12.63 15.62
C PHE A 243 -17.55 12.29 14.80
N LEU A 244 -16.54 11.68 15.42
CA LEU A 244 -15.29 11.34 14.76
C LEU A 244 -15.49 10.27 13.68
N PHE A 245 -16.17 9.16 14.00
CA PHE A 245 -16.44 8.11 13.02
C PHE A 245 -17.31 8.59 11.85
N CYS A 246 -18.36 9.37 12.12
CA CYS A 246 -19.20 9.93 11.06
C CYS A 246 -18.44 10.96 10.23
N ALA A 247 -17.57 11.78 10.84
CA ALA A 247 -16.71 12.70 10.09
C ALA A 247 -15.75 11.94 9.17
N SER A 248 -15.12 10.87 9.64
CA SER A 248 -14.22 10.03 8.83
C SER A 248 -14.94 9.36 7.66
N LEU A 249 -16.13 8.80 7.89
CA LEU A 249 -16.94 8.23 6.82
C LEU A 249 -17.45 9.30 5.85
N ALA A 250 -17.84 10.48 6.34
CA ALA A 250 -18.24 11.60 5.50
C ALA A 250 -17.07 12.12 4.65
N ILE A 251 -15.85 12.10 5.15
CA ILE A 251 -14.65 12.43 4.38
C ILE A 251 -14.41 11.36 3.32
N LEU A 252 -14.45 10.08 3.67
CA LEU A 252 -14.26 8.96 2.75
C LEU A 252 -15.21 9.02 1.55
N PHE A 253 -16.51 9.18 1.81
CA PHE A 253 -17.55 9.15 0.78
C PHE A 253 -17.87 10.53 0.17
N GLY A 254 -17.60 11.61 0.90
CA GLY A 254 -17.88 12.99 0.47
C GLY A 254 -16.71 13.65 -0.25
N THR A 255 -15.52 13.04 -0.26
CA THR A 255 -14.34 13.50 -1.01
C THR A 255 -13.90 12.42 -2.00
N PRO A 256 -12.97 12.72 -2.93
CA PRO A 256 -12.38 11.71 -3.81
C PRO A 256 -11.54 10.64 -3.11
N LEU A 257 -11.44 10.62 -1.78
CA LEU A 257 -10.61 9.67 -1.03
C LEU A 257 -10.91 8.20 -1.38
N HIS A 258 -12.19 7.83 -1.51
CA HIS A 258 -12.60 6.49 -1.96
C HIS A 258 -12.08 6.06 -3.34
N ARG A 259 -11.58 7.01 -4.16
CA ARG A 259 -10.96 6.71 -5.46
C ARG A 259 -9.44 6.60 -5.38
N HIS A 260 -8.81 7.35 -4.48
CA HIS A 260 -7.36 7.38 -4.32
C HIS A 260 -6.87 6.29 -3.35
N ALA A 261 -7.71 5.90 -2.40
CA ALA A 261 -7.48 4.85 -1.41
C ALA A 261 -8.73 3.96 -1.32
N PRO A 262 -9.04 3.18 -2.38
CA PRO A 262 -10.27 2.40 -2.46
C PRO A 262 -10.41 1.36 -1.34
N GLU A 263 -9.31 0.85 -0.80
CA GLU A 263 -9.29 -0.05 0.34
C GLU A 263 -9.95 0.56 1.59
N LEU A 264 -9.92 1.89 1.77
CA LEU A 264 -10.61 2.56 2.88
C LEU A 264 -12.13 2.37 2.80
N VAL A 265 -12.70 2.11 1.62
CA VAL A 265 -14.15 1.83 1.44
C VAL A 265 -14.59 0.57 2.19
N LEU A 266 -13.69 -0.39 2.39
CA LEU A 266 -13.96 -1.59 3.19
C LEU A 266 -13.43 -1.42 4.62
N VAL A 267 -12.21 -0.91 4.74
CA VAL A 267 -11.48 -0.82 6.02
C VAL A 267 -12.18 0.13 6.99
N LEU A 268 -12.45 1.38 6.61
CA LEU A 268 -13.02 2.36 7.53
C LEU A 268 -14.40 1.96 8.04
N PRO A 269 -15.35 1.52 7.20
CA PRO A 269 -16.64 1.03 7.70
C PRO A 269 -16.49 -0.18 8.63
N ALA A 270 -15.62 -1.15 8.31
CA ALA A 270 -15.41 -2.33 9.16
C ALA A 270 -14.84 -1.96 10.54
N PHE A 271 -13.79 -1.13 10.57
CA PHE A 271 -13.20 -0.67 11.84
C PHE A 271 -14.12 0.29 12.60
N THR A 272 -14.95 1.08 11.89
CA THR A 272 -16.01 1.88 12.51
C THR A 272 -17.02 0.99 13.22
N LEU A 273 -17.50 -0.07 12.55
CA LEU A 273 -18.43 -1.03 13.16
C LEU A 273 -17.81 -1.72 14.38
N LEU A 274 -16.54 -2.13 14.28
CA LEU A 274 -15.81 -2.76 15.37
C LEU A 274 -15.63 -1.82 16.57
N GLY A 275 -15.15 -0.60 16.34
CA GLY A 275 -14.98 0.42 17.38
C GLY A 275 -16.32 0.79 18.02
N MET A 276 -17.34 1.00 17.21
CA MET A 276 -18.69 1.32 17.67
C MET A 276 -19.31 0.17 18.48
N ALA A 277 -19.05 -1.08 18.14
CA ALA A 277 -19.49 -2.23 18.93
C ALA A 277 -18.97 -2.15 20.37
N GLY A 278 -17.74 -1.67 20.58
CA GLY A 278 -17.17 -1.43 21.91
C GLY A 278 -17.92 -0.34 22.69
N PHE A 279 -18.20 0.80 22.05
CA PHE A 279 -18.94 1.91 22.67
C PHE A 279 -20.43 1.63 22.90
N LEU A 280 -21.03 0.79 22.06
CA LEU A 280 -22.44 0.38 22.17
C LEU A 280 -22.65 -0.80 23.12
N TRP A 281 -21.59 -1.53 23.48
CA TRP A 281 -21.71 -2.70 24.35
C TRP A 281 -22.41 -2.43 25.70
N PRO A 282 -22.21 -1.28 26.39
CA PRO A 282 -22.99 -0.94 27.59
C PRO A 282 -24.50 -0.95 27.36
N TYR A 283 -24.94 -0.63 26.14
CA TYR A 283 -26.34 -0.52 25.72
C TYR A 283 -26.93 -1.85 25.21
N ARG A 284 -26.18 -2.97 25.24
CA ARG A 284 -26.60 -4.26 24.66
C ARG A 284 -27.98 -4.75 25.14
N SER A 285 -28.37 -4.46 26.38
CA SER A 285 -29.69 -4.79 26.91
C SER A 285 -30.82 -3.91 26.37
N ALA A 286 -30.55 -2.63 26.11
CA ALA A 286 -31.49 -1.73 25.44
C ALA A 286 -31.62 -2.03 23.93
N LEU A 287 -30.55 -2.55 23.31
CA LEU A 287 -30.51 -2.93 21.89
C LEU A 287 -31.12 -4.31 21.59
N GLY A 288 -31.75 -4.97 22.58
CA GLY A 288 -32.34 -6.31 22.39
C GLY A 288 -31.31 -7.44 22.22
N MET A 289 -30.01 -7.16 22.39
CA MET A 289 -28.91 -8.14 22.30
C MET A 289 -28.67 -8.91 23.62
N ALA A 290 -29.50 -8.66 24.63
CA ALA A 290 -29.49 -9.46 25.86
C ALA A 290 -30.08 -10.84 25.59
N SER A 291 -29.28 -11.90 25.83
CA SER A 291 -29.86 -13.22 26.08
C SER A 291 -30.82 -13.10 27.26
N ARG A 292 -32.07 -13.59 27.11
CA ARG A 292 -32.95 -13.90 28.24
C ARG A 292 -32.20 -14.86 29.18
N ALA A 293 -31.58 -14.29 30.21
CA ALA A 293 -31.01 -15.02 31.34
C ALA A 293 -31.68 -14.52 32.62
N ALA A 294 -32.99 -14.72 32.66
CA ALA A 294 -33.69 -15.10 33.89
C ALA A 294 -34.63 -16.26 33.52
N ALA A 295 -34.37 -17.41 34.16
CA ALA A 295 -35.20 -18.63 34.26
C ALA A 295 -35.16 -19.72 33.15
N HIS A 296 -34.47 -20.82 33.52
CA HIS A 296 -34.71 -22.26 33.28
C HIS A 296 -34.32 -22.99 31.97
N PRO A 297 -33.95 -24.30 32.06
CA PRO A 297 -33.13 -25.02 31.09
C PRO A 297 -33.93 -25.97 30.20
N VAL A 298 -33.69 -25.98 28.88
CA VAL A 298 -33.98 -27.12 27.99
C VAL A 298 -32.92 -27.21 26.89
N ALA A 299 -32.65 -28.44 26.48
CA ALA A 299 -31.50 -28.95 25.74
C ALA A 299 -31.29 -28.43 24.30
N SER A 300 -30.02 -28.64 23.90
CA SER A 300 -29.27 -28.36 22.68
C SER A 300 -29.87 -28.75 21.32
N SER A 301 -29.39 -28.11 20.24
CA SER A 301 -28.60 -28.82 19.20
C SER A 301 -27.81 -27.90 18.24
N VAL A 302 -26.63 -27.43 18.64
CA VAL A 302 -25.48 -27.36 17.71
C VAL A 302 -24.30 -27.95 18.45
N SER A 303 -23.77 -29.09 17.97
CA SER A 303 -22.76 -29.82 18.73
C SER A 303 -21.42 -29.07 18.72
N ARG A 304 -20.67 -29.17 19.83
CA ARG A 304 -19.31 -28.63 20.03
C ARG A 304 -18.37 -28.84 18.83
N LYS A 305 -18.57 -29.90 18.04
CA LYS A 305 -17.81 -30.21 16.82
C LYS A 305 -18.09 -29.27 15.63
N ARG A 306 -19.33 -28.77 15.46
CA ARG A 306 -19.67 -27.78 14.41
C ARG A 306 -19.10 -26.39 14.72
N MET A 307 -19.01 -26.04 16.00
CA MET A 307 -18.44 -24.77 16.46
C MET A 307 -16.90 -24.79 16.42
N LEU A 308 -16.28 -25.93 16.77
CA LEU A 308 -14.84 -26.14 16.57
C LEU A 308 -14.45 -26.18 15.09
N ALA A 309 -15.29 -26.71 14.19
CA ALA A 309 -15.02 -26.68 12.74
C ALA A 309 -15.05 -25.26 12.16
N MET A 310 -15.97 -24.39 12.60
CA MET A 310 -15.98 -22.97 12.19
C MET A 310 -14.82 -22.16 12.78
N LEU A 311 -14.40 -22.47 14.01
CA LEU A 311 -13.20 -21.89 14.62
C LEU A 311 -11.90 -22.44 14.00
N PHE A 312 -11.89 -23.68 13.48
CA PHE A 312 -10.73 -24.26 12.77
C PHE A 312 -10.61 -23.70 11.35
N VAL A 313 -11.73 -23.41 10.67
CA VAL A 313 -11.74 -22.67 9.39
C VAL A 313 -11.29 -21.22 9.58
N GLY A 314 -11.59 -20.59 10.73
CA GLY A 314 -11.08 -19.26 11.07
C GLY A 314 -9.64 -19.23 11.61
N ALA A 315 -9.17 -20.29 12.28
CA ALA A 315 -7.84 -20.34 12.90
C ALA A 315 -6.75 -20.90 11.98
N VAL A 316 -7.09 -21.74 10.99
CA VAL A 316 -6.15 -22.15 9.93
C VAL A 316 -5.94 -21.02 8.90
N ALA A 317 -6.83 -20.04 8.84
CA ALA A 317 -6.68 -18.87 7.96
C ALA A 317 -5.81 -17.74 8.55
N GLY A 318 -5.44 -17.82 9.84
CA GLY A 318 -4.82 -16.69 10.57
C GLY A 318 -3.47 -16.96 11.24
N VAL A 319 -2.95 -18.19 11.22
CA VAL A 319 -1.67 -18.53 11.86
C VAL A 319 -0.83 -19.37 10.91
N GLY A 320 -0.08 -18.66 10.05
CA GLY A 320 0.87 -19.25 9.10
C GLY A 320 1.77 -18.24 8.37
N LEU A 321 1.73 -16.94 8.69
CA LEU A 321 2.53 -15.92 8.02
C LEU A 321 3.04 -14.85 9.01
N THR A 322 4.00 -15.21 9.86
CA THR A 322 4.93 -14.23 10.47
C THR A 322 6.31 -14.83 10.78
N ALA A 323 6.65 -15.98 10.19
CA ALA A 323 8.02 -16.48 10.20
C ALA A 323 8.51 -16.54 8.75
N ALA A 324 9.49 -15.70 8.41
CA ALA A 324 10.17 -15.55 7.10
C ALA A 324 9.62 -14.47 6.13
N THR A 325 9.32 -13.27 6.62
CA THR A 325 9.39 -12.05 5.78
C THR A 325 10.81 -11.47 5.92
N PRO A 326 11.63 -11.47 4.85
CA PRO A 326 12.94 -10.86 4.87
C PRO A 326 12.85 -9.33 4.94
N ASP A 327 13.86 -8.69 5.52
CA ASP A 327 14.03 -7.22 5.47
C ASP A 327 13.93 -6.76 4.02
N LYS A 328 12.96 -5.88 3.75
CA LYS A 328 12.79 -5.28 2.43
C LYS A 328 13.46 -3.92 2.37
N GLY A 329 13.93 -3.54 1.18
CA GLY A 329 14.57 -2.24 0.96
C GLY A 329 15.80 -2.31 0.06
N LEU A 330 16.68 -1.32 0.20
CA LEU A 330 17.91 -1.18 -0.59
C LEU A 330 18.91 -2.29 -0.26
N ILE A 331 19.43 -2.99 -1.27
CA ILE A 331 20.31 -4.17 -1.13
C ILE A 331 21.74 -3.96 -1.68
N GLY A 332 22.17 -2.70 -1.85
CA GLY A 332 23.41 -2.35 -2.55
C GLY A 332 23.25 -2.36 -4.07
N PRO A 333 24.32 -2.18 -4.86
CA PRO A 333 24.25 -2.22 -6.32
C PRO A 333 23.89 -3.62 -6.84
N VAL A 334 23.32 -3.70 -8.05
CA VAL A 334 23.02 -4.93 -8.78
C VAL A 334 24.22 -5.89 -8.74
N ASN A 335 24.00 -7.09 -8.22
CA ASN A 335 24.99 -8.13 -8.01
C ASN A 335 24.64 -9.40 -8.80
N LEU A 336 25.17 -9.49 -10.02
CA LEU A 336 24.97 -10.65 -10.89
C LEU A 336 25.99 -11.77 -10.61
N PRO A 337 25.58 -13.05 -10.72
CA PRO A 337 24.26 -13.53 -11.18
C PRO A 337 23.23 -13.66 -10.05
N GLY A 338 23.51 -13.16 -8.85
CA GLY A 338 22.60 -13.30 -7.69
C GLY A 338 21.22 -12.70 -7.94
N ASP A 339 21.20 -11.51 -8.53
CA ASP A 339 19.96 -10.74 -8.75
C ASP A 339 19.16 -11.17 -10.00
N ASP A 340 19.62 -12.19 -10.74
CA ASP A 340 18.76 -12.94 -11.67
C ASP A 340 17.67 -13.72 -10.92
N ALA A 341 17.95 -14.14 -9.67
CA ALA A 341 17.01 -14.92 -8.87
C ALA A 341 15.84 -14.08 -8.35
N PHE A 342 14.81 -14.79 -7.85
CA PHE A 342 13.75 -14.16 -7.07
C PHE A 342 14.34 -13.54 -5.80
N LEU A 343 14.04 -12.26 -5.57
CA LEU A 343 14.54 -11.47 -4.46
C LEU A 343 13.43 -11.23 -3.43
N PRO A 344 13.38 -12.00 -2.33
CA PRO A 344 12.32 -11.86 -1.34
C PRO A 344 12.29 -10.50 -0.62
N SER A 345 13.38 -9.75 -0.66
CA SER A 345 13.56 -8.43 -0.03
C SER A 345 13.00 -7.28 -0.88
N GLN A 346 12.39 -7.54 -2.03
CA GLN A 346 11.86 -6.50 -2.91
C GLN A 346 10.33 -6.60 -2.99
N ASP A 347 9.66 -5.46 -2.94
CA ASP A 347 8.19 -5.38 -2.90
C ASP A 347 7.53 -5.76 -4.22
N VAL A 348 8.13 -5.30 -5.31
CA VAL A 348 7.71 -5.58 -6.68
C VAL A 348 8.94 -5.94 -7.48
N GLN A 349 8.81 -6.96 -8.32
CA GLN A 349 9.87 -7.35 -9.24
C GLN A 349 9.31 -8.05 -10.47
N TRP A 350 9.99 -7.95 -11.59
CA TRP A 350 9.65 -8.71 -12.78
C TRP A 350 10.85 -9.20 -13.57
N TRP A 351 10.56 -10.23 -14.37
CA TRP A 351 11.37 -10.75 -15.45
C TRP A 351 10.57 -10.56 -16.74
N TYR A 352 11.09 -9.80 -17.67
CA TYR A 352 10.37 -9.41 -18.88
C TYR A 352 11.23 -9.70 -20.11
N TRP A 353 10.74 -10.59 -20.98
CA TRP A 353 11.34 -10.85 -22.28
C TRP A 353 10.46 -10.27 -23.37
N THR A 354 11.09 -9.55 -24.28
CA THR A 354 10.47 -9.16 -25.55
C THR A 354 11.38 -9.58 -26.70
N GLY A 355 10.84 -9.82 -27.88
CA GLY A 355 11.70 -10.20 -28.98
C GLY A 355 11.03 -10.27 -30.33
N HIS A 356 11.88 -10.47 -31.34
CA HIS A 356 11.48 -10.57 -32.73
C HIS A 356 12.06 -11.83 -33.36
N LEU A 357 11.19 -12.67 -33.92
CA LEU A 357 11.53 -13.95 -34.53
C LEU A 357 11.22 -13.92 -36.03
N GLU A 358 11.96 -14.73 -36.78
CA GLU A 358 11.74 -14.95 -38.20
C GLU A 358 11.92 -16.44 -38.52
N THR A 359 11.00 -17.01 -39.30
CA THR A 359 11.13 -18.40 -39.79
C THR A 359 12.09 -18.48 -40.97
N GLU A 360 12.48 -19.69 -41.36
CA GLU A 360 13.29 -19.88 -42.57
C GLU A 360 12.58 -19.41 -43.85
N GLU A 361 11.25 -19.45 -43.86
CA GLU A 361 10.40 -18.97 -44.95
C GLU A 361 10.10 -17.46 -44.87
N GLY A 362 10.63 -16.75 -43.87
CA GLY A 362 10.56 -15.29 -43.75
C GLY A 362 9.32 -14.75 -43.03
N ARG A 363 8.51 -15.60 -42.38
CA ARG A 363 7.37 -15.16 -41.54
C ARG A 363 7.89 -14.56 -40.23
N LYS A 364 7.34 -13.44 -39.80
CA LYS A 364 7.84 -12.63 -38.69
C LYS A 364 6.88 -12.65 -37.51
N PHE A 365 7.47 -12.76 -36.32
CA PHE A 365 6.74 -12.71 -35.08
C PHE A 365 7.36 -11.71 -34.10
N GLY A 366 6.51 -11.06 -33.33
CA GLY A 366 6.86 -10.45 -32.05
C GLY A 366 6.41 -11.36 -30.92
N PHE A 367 7.09 -11.31 -29.78
CA PHE A 367 6.59 -11.96 -28.57
C PHE A 367 6.95 -11.17 -27.32
N GLU A 368 6.15 -11.36 -26.29
CA GLU A 368 6.51 -11.02 -24.93
C GLU A 368 6.21 -12.18 -23.97
N VAL A 369 7.04 -12.30 -22.93
CA VAL A 369 6.80 -13.14 -21.77
C VAL A 369 7.20 -12.34 -20.54
N VAL A 370 6.26 -12.05 -19.65
CA VAL A 370 6.54 -11.36 -18.39
C VAL A 370 6.04 -12.12 -17.18
N PHE A 371 6.86 -12.16 -16.14
CA PHE A 371 6.51 -12.63 -14.81
C PHE A 371 6.66 -11.48 -13.83
N PHE A 372 5.54 -10.97 -13.35
CA PHE A 372 5.52 -10.06 -12.21
C PHE A 372 5.42 -10.86 -10.92
N SER A 373 6.10 -10.39 -9.89
CA SER A 373 5.92 -10.84 -8.53
C SER A 373 5.80 -9.62 -7.62
N PHE A 374 4.73 -9.59 -6.84
CA PHE A 374 4.40 -8.48 -5.97
C PHE A 374 3.64 -8.98 -4.74
N ASP A 375 3.74 -8.23 -3.65
CA ASP A 375 2.98 -8.50 -2.44
C ASP A 375 1.64 -7.74 -2.46
N SER A 376 0.54 -8.43 -2.77
CA SER A 376 -0.80 -7.84 -2.68
C SER A 376 -1.40 -8.00 -1.27
N PHE A 377 -2.13 -6.98 -0.80
CA PHE A 377 -2.93 -6.97 0.44
C PHE A 377 -2.37 -7.79 1.62
N LEU A 378 -1.40 -7.27 2.40
CA LEU A 378 -0.95 -7.74 3.73
C LEU A 378 -0.62 -9.25 3.94
N VAL A 379 -0.97 -10.16 3.02
CA VAL A 379 -0.89 -11.63 3.16
C VAL A 379 -0.89 -12.40 1.83
N MET A 380 -1.26 -11.79 0.69
CA MET A 380 -1.29 -12.48 -0.61
C MET A 380 -0.02 -12.18 -1.41
N ARG A 381 0.73 -13.23 -1.68
CA ARG A 381 1.95 -13.15 -2.48
C ARG A 381 1.61 -13.63 -3.87
N ASP A 382 1.63 -12.71 -4.82
CA ASP A 382 1.04 -12.96 -6.12
C ASP A 382 2.14 -12.99 -7.19
N GLN A 383 1.92 -13.86 -8.15
CA GLN A 383 2.62 -13.88 -9.42
C GLN A 383 1.59 -13.63 -10.52
N LEU A 384 1.78 -12.55 -11.26
CA LEU A 384 1.03 -12.30 -12.49
C LEU A 384 1.95 -12.61 -13.67
N THR A 385 1.54 -13.52 -14.52
CA THR A 385 2.26 -13.85 -15.75
C THR A 385 1.41 -13.42 -16.93
N GLN A 386 2.04 -12.72 -17.85
CA GLN A 386 1.44 -12.34 -19.12
C GLN A 386 2.35 -12.84 -20.24
N VAL A 387 1.72 -13.31 -21.32
CA VAL A 387 2.41 -13.76 -22.52
C VAL A 387 1.64 -13.29 -23.73
N ALA A 388 2.36 -12.89 -24.77
CA ALA A 388 1.75 -12.56 -26.04
C ALA A 388 2.62 -12.90 -27.24
N ILE A 389 1.96 -13.16 -28.36
CA ILE A 389 2.57 -13.40 -29.67
C ILE A 389 1.87 -12.51 -30.68
N THR A 390 2.67 -11.73 -31.39
CA THR A 390 2.28 -10.93 -32.55
C THR A 390 2.70 -11.67 -33.81
N ASP A 391 1.75 -12.01 -34.65
CA ASP A 391 1.96 -12.63 -35.96
C ASP A 391 1.78 -11.56 -37.04
N VAL A 392 2.89 -11.11 -37.61
CA VAL A 392 2.92 -9.89 -38.44
C VAL A 392 2.19 -10.13 -39.75
N GLU A 393 2.44 -11.26 -40.41
CA GLU A 393 1.80 -11.58 -41.69
C GLU A 393 0.31 -11.93 -41.53
N ALA A 394 -0.08 -12.48 -40.38
CA ALA A 394 -1.50 -12.75 -40.08
C ALA A 394 -2.25 -11.50 -39.58
N ASP A 395 -1.56 -10.41 -39.22
CA ASP A 395 -2.12 -9.22 -38.56
C ASP A 395 -2.91 -9.59 -37.30
N THR A 396 -2.33 -10.48 -36.47
CA THR A 396 -3.00 -10.96 -35.25
C THR A 396 -2.12 -10.88 -34.02
N PHE A 397 -2.75 -10.57 -32.89
CA PHE A 397 -2.16 -10.60 -31.55
C PHE A 397 -2.91 -11.61 -30.68
N LYS A 398 -2.17 -12.55 -30.09
CA LYS A 398 -2.69 -13.54 -29.14
C LYS A 398 -2.01 -13.32 -27.81
N PHE A 399 -2.78 -13.28 -26.73
CA PHE A 399 -2.25 -13.14 -25.39
C PHE A 399 -2.99 -14.05 -24.39
N ASP A 400 -2.29 -14.38 -23.32
CA ASP A 400 -2.88 -14.96 -22.12
C ASP A 400 -2.32 -14.35 -20.85
N GLU A 401 -3.08 -14.51 -19.78
CA GLU A 401 -2.74 -14.00 -18.46
C GLU A 401 -3.05 -15.06 -17.42
N HIS A 402 -2.08 -15.32 -16.54
CA HIS A 402 -2.21 -16.27 -15.45
C HIS A 402 -1.84 -15.61 -14.13
N LEU A 403 -2.78 -15.63 -13.20
CA LEU A 403 -2.55 -15.24 -11.83
C LEU A 403 -2.32 -16.49 -10.98
N ALA A 404 -1.24 -16.49 -10.22
CA ALA A 404 -0.93 -17.50 -9.22
C ALA A 404 -0.75 -16.86 -7.85
N PHE A 405 -1.33 -17.48 -6.81
CA PHE A 405 -1.23 -17.04 -5.42
C PHE A 405 -0.02 -17.69 -4.73
N HIS A 406 1.15 -17.62 -5.38
CA HIS A 406 2.43 -18.04 -4.83
C HIS A 406 3.57 -17.26 -5.47
N LEU A 407 4.70 -17.15 -4.77
CA LEU A 407 5.93 -16.55 -5.33
C LEU A 407 6.68 -17.57 -6.19
N PRO A 408 7.56 -17.09 -7.10
CA PRO A 408 8.58 -17.92 -7.72
C PRO A 408 9.42 -18.70 -6.71
N GLN A 409 9.95 -19.85 -7.13
CA GLN A 409 10.87 -20.61 -6.31
C GLN A 409 12.18 -19.83 -6.11
N ARG A 410 12.63 -19.72 -4.85
CA ARG A 410 13.93 -19.11 -4.55
C ARG A 410 15.07 -20.01 -5.02
N THR A 411 15.93 -19.40 -5.80
CA THR A 411 17.19 -19.92 -6.35
C THR A 411 18.32 -18.98 -5.91
N SER A 412 19.58 -19.31 -6.22
CA SER A 412 20.72 -18.49 -5.77
C SER A 412 21.42 -17.68 -6.86
N LYS A 413 21.34 -18.10 -8.12
CA LYS A 413 22.13 -17.55 -9.26
C LYS A 413 21.43 -17.72 -10.63
N ARG A 414 20.13 -17.98 -10.62
CA ARG A 414 19.32 -18.32 -11.79
C ARG A 414 17.86 -18.01 -11.48
N PHE A 415 16.97 -18.03 -12.45
CA PHE A 415 15.53 -18.08 -12.21
C PHE A 415 14.94 -19.38 -12.75
N ASP A 416 13.80 -19.77 -12.18
CA ASP A 416 13.00 -20.92 -12.59
C ASP A 416 11.52 -20.54 -12.36
N LEU A 417 10.93 -19.96 -13.40
CA LEU A 417 9.63 -19.32 -13.37
C LEU A 417 8.64 -20.18 -14.15
N LYS A 418 7.45 -20.36 -13.60
CA LYS A 418 6.42 -21.23 -14.15
C LYS A 418 5.04 -20.66 -13.86
N ALA A 419 4.15 -20.73 -14.84
CA ALA A 419 2.77 -20.30 -14.69
C ALA A 419 1.82 -21.10 -15.60
N GLY A 420 0.54 -21.02 -15.27
CA GLY A 420 -0.54 -21.68 -16.00
C GLY A 420 -0.69 -23.18 -15.68
N PRO A 421 -1.84 -23.79 -16.05
CA PRO A 421 -2.10 -25.20 -15.80
C PRO A 421 -1.07 -26.09 -16.50
N GLY A 422 -0.35 -26.94 -15.75
CA GLY A 422 0.65 -27.84 -16.33
C GLY A 422 1.95 -27.14 -16.75
N ASP A 423 2.25 -25.97 -16.18
CA ASP A 423 3.43 -25.17 -16.51
C ASP A 423 3.49 -24.84 -18.02
N ILE A 424 2.37 -24.43 -18.62
CA ILE A 424 2.30 -24.03 -20.05
C ILE A 424 3.08 -22.75 -20.35
N ILE A 425 3.54 -22.03 -19.32
CA ILE A 425 4.47 -20.91 -19.46
C ILE A 425 5.66 -21.17 -18.53
N ARG A 426 6.88 -21.15 -19.06
CA ARG A 426 8.11 -21.36 -18.29
C ARG A 426 9.23 -20.43 -18.77
N ALA A 427 10.01 -19.93 -17.83
CA ALA A 427 11.27 -19.29 -18.09
C ALA A 427 12.33 -19.84 -17.14
N VAL A 428 13.40 -20.42 -17.68
CA VAL A 428 14.52 -20.92 -16.88
C VAL A 428 15.81 -20.39 -17.48
N GLY A 429 16.62 -19.73 -16.66
CA GLY A 429 17.85 -19.14 -17.18
C GLY A 429 18.79 -18.63 -16.10
N ASP A 430 19.99 -18.30 -16.53
CA ASP A 430 21.06 -17.71 -15.73
C ASP A 430 21.61 -16.48 -16.44
N SER A 431 22.75 -15.94 -16.01
CA SER A 431 23.36 -14.73 -16.59
C SER A 431 23.72 -14.84 -18.08
N GLN A 432 23.79 -16.05 -18.65
CA GLN A 432 24.27 -16.29 -20.01
C GLN A 432 23.19 -16.91 -20.91
N PHE A 433 22.40 -17.86 -20.40
CA PHE A 433 21.44 -18.63 -21.21
C PHE A 433 20.06 -18.65 -20.58
N ASP A 434 19.03 -18.33 -21.37
CA ASP A 434 17.62 -18.46 -21.00
C ASP A 434 16.92 -19.46 -21.92
N ARG A 435 15.90 -20.13 -21.38
CA ARG A 435 14.94 -20.94 -22.13
C ARG A 435 13.54 -20.50 -21.82
N LEU A 436 12.76 -20.23 -22.86
CA LEU A 436 11.36 -19.82 -22.77
C LEU A 436 10.47 -20.89 -23.39
N HIS A 437 9.38 -21.19 -22.70
CA HIS A 437 8.26 -21.96 -23.23
C HIS A 437 6.97 -21.20 -22.96
N SER A 438 6.10 -21.03 -23.95
CA SER A 438 4.76 -20.47 -23.74
C SER A 438 3.74 -21.01 -24.73
N GLU A 439 2.53 -21.29 -24.23
CA GLU A 439 1.37 -21.67 -25.05
C GLU A 439 0.30 -20.57 -24.98
N VAL A 440 -0.10 -20.01 -26.12
CA VAL A 440 -1.08 -18.93 -26.17
C VAL A 440 -1.91 -18.95 -27.45
N GLY A 441 -3.23 -19.09 -27.33
CA GLY A 441 -4.16 -18.90 -28.44
C GLY A 441 -3.89 -19.74 -29.71
N GLY A 442 -3.39 -20.97 -29.56
CA GLY A 442 -3.03 -21.87 -30.67
C GLY A 442 -1.55 -21.79 -31.10
N TYR A 443 -0.78 -20.91 -30.46
CA TYR A 443 0.65 -20.76 -30.66
C TYR A 443 1.42 -21.46 -29.53
N VAL A 444 2.54 -22.09 -29.86
CA VAL A 444 3.49 -22.65 -28.89
C VAL A 444 4.88 -22.15 -29.23
N LEU A 445 5.55 -21.53 -28.28
CA LEU A 445 6.89 -20.96 -28.42
C LEU A 445 7.85 -21.75 -27.55
N ASP A 446 8.96 -22.21 -28.14
CA ASP A 446 10.06 -22.92 -27.46
C ASP A 446 11.37 -22.31 -27.91
N LEU A 447 12.01 -21.50 -27.07
CA LEU A 447 13.19 -20.71 -27.43
C LEU A 447 14.37 -20.96 -26.51
N GLU A 448 15.56 -20.88 -27.10
CA GLU A 448 16.84 -20.73 -26.42
C GLU A 448 17.39 -19.33 -26.74
N LEU A 449 17.76 -18.60 -25.70
CA LEU A 449 18.27 -17.24 -25.77
C LEU A 449 19.67 -17.21 -25.16
N GLU A 450 20.63 -16.64 -25.88
CA GLU A 450 22.02 -16.55 -25.46
C GLU A 450 22.45 -15.08 -25.40
N ALA A 451 22.87 -14.64 -24.22
CA ALA A 451 23.40 -13.29 -24.01
C ALA A 451 24.64 -13.08 -24.90
N SER A 452 24.61 -12.02 -25.72
CA SER A 452 25.68 -11.70 -26.67
C SER A 452 26.64 -10.62 -26.15
N LYS A 453 26.23 -9.88 -25.11
CA LYS A 453 26.92 -8.76 -24.49
C LYS A 453 26.88 -8.88 -22.97
N ALA A 454 27.71 -8.08 -22.30
CA ALA A 454 27.58 -7.88 -20.86
C ALA A 454 26.21 -7.25 -20.53
N PRO A 455 25.63 -7.55 -19.36
CA PRO A 455 24.39 -6.91 -18.91
C PRO A 455 24.51 -5.39 -18.87
N VAL A 456 23.48 -4.72 -19.37
CA VAL A 456 23.32 -3.27 -19.37
C VAL A 456 22.83 -2.87 -17.98
N LEU A 457 23.73 -2.35 -17.14
CA LEU A 457 23.39 -1.84 -15.81
C LEU A 457 22.85 -0.41 -15.92
N HIS A 458 21.53 -0.25 -15.93
CA HIS A 458 20.92 1.08 -15.90
C HIS A 458 21.29 1.77 -14.59
N TYR A 459 21.52 3.09 -14.65
CA TYR A 459 21.97 3.88 -13.50
C TYR A 459 23.26 3.37 -12.84
N GLY A 460 24.09 2.63 -13.58
CA GLY A 460 25.32 2.03 -13.03
C GLY A 460 25.08 0.82 -12.12
N GLY A 461 23.83 0.32 -12.06
CA GLY A 461 23.42 -0.78 -11.19
C GLY A 461 23.00 -0.34 -9.79
N ASP A 462 23.09 0.95 -9.47
CA ASP A 462 22.57 1.47 -8.20
C ASP A 462 21.05 1.59 -8.22
N ALA A 463 20.46 1.69 -7.02
CA ALA A 463 19.04 2.03 -6.89
C ALA A 463 18.79 3.44 -7.44
N HIS A 464 17.86 3.54 -8.37
CA HIS A 464 17.40 4.82 -8.91
C HIS A 464 16.12 5.26 -8.20
N PRO A 465 16.14 6.34 -7.41
CA PRO A 465 14.94 6.86 -6.77
C PRO A 465 14.06 7.59 -7.77
N TYR A 466 12.76 7.29 -7.74
CA TYR A 466 11.79 8.03 -8.55
C TYR A 466 11.48 9.39 -7.93
N ARG A 467 11.23 10.40 -8.78
CA ARG A 467 10.88 11.76 -8.33
C ARG A 467 9.58 11.84 -7.52
N PHE A 468 8.73 10.84 -7.66
CA PHE A 468 7.42 10.74 -7.02
C PHE A 468 7.38 9.71 -5.88
N GLY A 469 8.54 9.22 -5.43
CA GLY A 469 8.66 8.23 -4.36
C GLY A 469 8.79 6.80 -4.87
N GLY A 470 9.42 5.96 -4.06
CA GLY A 470 9.88 4.62 -4.46
C GLY A 470 11.24 4.65 -5.17
N TYR A 471 11.70 3.45 -5.54
CA TYR A 471 12.99 3.27 -6.22
C TYR A 471 12.98 2.02 -7.09
N THR A 472 13.89 1.98 -8.06
CA THR A 472 14.10 0.83 -8.94
C THR A 472 15.57 0.42 -9.00
N TYR A 473 15.83 -0.87 -8.93
CA TYR A 473 17.03 -1.49 -9.50
C TYR A 473 16.68 -2.02 -10.88
N TYR A 474 17.55 -1.78 -11.85
CA TYR A 474 17.21 -2.07 -13.23
C TYR A 474 18.43 -2.45 -14.06
N TYR A 475 18.39 -3.61 -14.71
CA TYR A 475 19.35 -3.98 -15.74
C TYR A 475 18.67 -4.75 -16.87
N SER A 476 19.35 -4.82 -18.02
CA SER A 476 18.89 -5.57 -19.18
C SER A 476 19.97 -6.51 -19.73
N ARG A 477 19.55 -7.59 -20.38
CA ARG A 477 20.39 -8.32 -21.34
C ARG A 477 19.80 -8.06 -22.72
N VAL A 478 20.54 -7.29 -23.50
CA VAL A 478 20.08 -6.81 -24.81
C VAL A 478 20.64 -7.69 -25.93
N GLN A 479 19.96 -7.72 -27.08
CA GLN A 479 20.41 -8.40 -28.28
C GLN A 479 20.77 -9.88 -28.06
N MET A 480 19.99 -10.58 -27.23
CA MET A 480 20.19 -12.00 -26.97
C MET A 480 19.92 -12.79 -28.25
N LYS A 481 20.90 -13.60 -28.68
CA LYS A 481 20.73 -14.47 -29.85
C LYS A 481 19.67 -15.50 -29.56
N THR A 482 18.61 -15.49 -30.35
CA THR A 482 17.42 -16.31 -30.09
C THR A 482 17.22 -17.32 -31.19
N ARG A 483 17.01 -18.58 -30.83
CA ARG A 483 16.72 -19.69 -31.74
C ARG A 483 15.69 -20.62 -31.10
N GLY A 484 14.97 -21.37 -31.92
CA GLY A 484 14.06 -22.39 -31.40
C GLY A 484 12.96 -22.72 -32.39
N THR A 485 11.76 -22.92 -31.86
CA THR A 485 10.59 -23.22 -32.67
C THR A 485 9.37 -22.40 -32.25
N ILE A 486 8.53 -22.11 -33.24
CA ILE A 486 7.16 -21.65 -33.03
C ILE A 486 6.21 -22.62 -33.72
N THR A 487 5.20 -23.10 -33.01
CA THR A 487 4.10 -23.88 -33.57
C THR A 487 2.89 -22.97 -33.72
N VAL A 488 2.28 -22.97 -34.90
CA VAL A 488 1.07 -22.21 -35.21
C VAL A 488 0.04 -23.19 -35.74
N ASP A 489 -1.10 -23.32 -35.05
CA ASP A 489 -2.20 -24.22 -35.43
C ASP A 489 -1.74 -25.66 -35.73
N GLY A 490 -0.79 -26.16 -34.94
CA GLY A 490 -0.24 -27.51 -35.05
C GLY A 490 0.89 -27.69 -36.07
N LYS A 491 1.29 -26.65 -36.80
CA LYS A 491 2.48 -26.67 -37.67
C LYS A 491 3.67 -25.97 -37.01
N THR A 492 4.76 -26.69 -36.82
CA THR A 492 6.00 -26.19 -36.22
C THR A 492 6.96 -25.61 -37.25
N TYR A 493 7.56 -24.47 -36.94
CA TYR A 493 8.54 -23.75 -37.73
C TYR A 493 9.80 -23.51 -36.90
N HIS A 494 10.97 -23.67 -37.51
CA HIS A 494 12.21 -23.20 -36.92
C HIS A 494 12.32 -21.68 -37.02
N VAL A 495 12.78 -21.04 -35.95
CA VAL A 495 12.90 -19.59 -35.87
C VAL A 495 14.27 -19.17 -35.39
N LYS A 496 14.68 -17.99 -35.86
CA LYS A 496 15.85 -17.24 -35.38
C LYS A 496 15.47 -15.78 -35.12
N GLY A 497 16.17 -15.11 -34.23
CA GLY A 497 15.82 -13.74 -33.86
C GLY A 497 16.73 -13.11 -32.82
N THR A 498 16.25 -11.99 -32.29
CA THR A 498 16.83 -11.31 -31.13
C THR A 498 15.78 -11.15 -30.04
N SER A 499 16.23 -11.19 -28.79
CA SER A 499 15.41 -10.92 -27.62
C SER A 499 16.08 -9.91 -26.71
N TRP A 500 15.25 -9.16 -26.01
CA TRP A 500 15.60 -8.24 -24.95
C TRP A 500 15.04 -8.78 -23.64
N TYR A 501 15.88 -8.85 -22.62
CA TYR A 501 15.48 -9.22 -21.27
C TYR A 501 15.65 -8.04 -20.33
N ASP A 502 14.60 -7.73 -19.58
CA ASP A 502 14.58 -6.76 -18.51
C ASP A 502 14.38 -7.43 -17.16
N ARG A 503 15.19 -7.00 -16.20
CA ARG A 503 15.04 -7.33 -14.80
C ARG A 503 14.90 -6.05 -14.01
N GLN A 504 13.73 -5.85 -13.41
CA GLN A 504 13.47 -4.70 -12.55
C GLN A 504 12.93 -5.16 -11.19
N TYR A 505 13.36 -4.49 -10.12
CA TYR A 505 12.89 -4.77 -8.76
C TYR A 505 13.06 -3.56 -7.84
N GLY A 506 12.17 -3.41 -6.86
CA GLY A 506 12.21 -2.30 -5.92
C GLY A 506 10.83 -1.96 -5.35
N GLU A 507 10.66 -0.68 -5.01
CA GLU A 507 9.40 -0.10 -4.56
C GLU A 507 8.68 0.56 -5.75
N LEU A 508 8.00 -0.26 -6.56
CA LEU A 508 7.53 0.13 -7.91
C LEU A 508 6.01 0.44 -8.00
N TYR A 509 5.26 0.33 -6.89
CA TYR A 509 3.81 0.54 -6.89
C TYR A 509 3.39 1.92 -7.42
N GLN A 510 4.14 2.97 -7.05
CA GLN A 510 3.84 4.33 -7.51
C GLN A 510 4.00 4.49 -9.03
N ALA A 511 5.00 3.83 -9.62
CA ALA A 511 5.20 3.82 -11.07
C ALA A 511 4.06 3.08 -11.79
N ILE A 512 3.63 1.92 -11.27
CA ILE A 512 2.51 1.12 -11.79
C ILE A 512 1.21 1.92 -11.83
N VAL A 513 0.91 2.66 -10.77
CA VAL A 513 -0.32 3.46 -10.70
C VAL A 513 -0.29 4.64 -11.68
N LYS A 514 0.89 5.21 -11.96
CA LYS A 514 1.07 6.36 -12.86
C LYS A 514 1.04 5.99 -14.34
N GLY A 515 1.44 4.77 -14.69
CA GLY A 515 1.55 4.34 -16.08
C GLY A 515 2.77 4.92 -16.78
N TRP A 516 3.09 4.39 -17.95
CA TRP A 516 4.30 4.72 -18.67
C TRP A 516 4.18 4.47 -20.17
N GLN A 517 5.13 5.04 -20.90
CA GLN A 517 5.56 4.56 -22.21
C GLN A 517 6.98 4.04 -22.06
N TRP A 518 7.25 2.81 -22.47
CA TRP A 518 8.57 2.20 -22.43
C TRP A 518 8.97 1.72 -23.81
N PHE A 519 10.26 1.86 -24.15
CA PHE A 519 10.83 1.51 -25.44
C PHE A 519 12.10 0.69 -25.24
N ALA A 520 12.18 -0.49 -25.84
CA ALA A 520 13.44 -1.16 -26.14
C ALA A 520 13.70 -1.11 -27.64
N ILE A 521 14.74 -0.39 -28.05
CA ILE A 521 15.10 -0.19 -29.46
C ILE A 521 16.43 -0.90 -29.73
N GLU A 522 16.43 -1.82 -30.70
CA GLU A 522 17.62 -2.51 -31.20
C GLU A 522 17.92 -2.06 -32.63
N LEU A 523 19.06 -1.37 -32.81
CA LEU A 523 19.48 -0.82 -34.09
C LEU A 523 20.36 -1.83 -34.87
N ALA A 524 20.31 -1.76 -36.20
CA ALA A 524 21.08 -2.64 -37.08
C ALA A 524 22.60 -2.42 -36.99
N ASP A 525 23.03 -1.26 -36.52
CA ASP A 525 24.44 -0.92 -36.24
C ASP A 525 24.92 -1.40 -34.86
N ASN A 526 24.18 -2.32 -34.24
CA ASN A 526 24.52 -2.96 -32.97
C ASN A 526 24.35 -2.07 -31.72
N ARG A 527 23.75 -0.87 -31.84
CA ARG A 527 23.39 -0.03 -30.70
C ARG A 527 22.02 -0.40 -30.12
N GLN A 528 21.84 -0.15 -28.83
CA GLN A 528 20.58 -0.38 -28.12
C GLN A 528 20.17 0.86 -27.33
N ILE A 529 18.89 1.19 -27.34
CA ILE A 529 18.34 2.35 -26.62
C ILE A 529 17.15 1.86 -25.78
N MET A 530 17.21 2.11 -24.48
CA MET A 530 16.06 1.95 -23.59
C MET A 530 15.58 3.33 -23.17
N LEU A 531 14.30 3.62 -23.35
CA LEU A 531 13.70 4.88 -22.89
C LEU A 531 12.42 4.57 -22.13
N TYR A 532 12.13 5.36 -21.10
CA TYR A 532 10.80 5.42 -20.54
C TYR A 532 10.36 6.83 -20.21
N ASP A 533 9.03 6.99 -20.21
CA ASP A 533 8.33 8.17 -19.74
C ASP A 533 7.24 7.73 -18.76
N ILE A 534 7.44 7.98 -17.46
CA ILE A 534 6.43 7.75 -16.44
C ILE A 534 5.52 8.98 -16.38
N LEU A 535 4.24 8.72 -16.60
CA LEU A 535 3.24 9.74 -16.84
C LEU A 535 2.86 10.45 -15.53
N GLY A 536 2.57 11.75 -15.61
CA GLY A 536 2.19 12.54 -14.44
C GLY A 536 1.90 14.00 -14.75
N LYS A 537 1.54 14.78 -13.73
CA LYS A 537 1.40 16.25 -13.86
C LYS A 537 2.76 16.93 -13.69
N SER A 538 3.18 17.73 -14.68
CA SER A 538 4.34 18.64 -14.61
C SER A 538 5.58 18.06 -13.90
N ASN A 539 5.86 18.45 -12.65
CA ASN A 539 7.04 18.05 -11.87
C ASN A 539 7.05 16.58 -11.43
N GLN A 540 5.97 15.84 -11.67
CA GLN A 540 5.87 14.40 -11.38
C GLN A 540 6.11 13.51 -12.60
N VAL A 541 6.39 14.09 -13.77
CA VAL A 541 6.81 13.33 -14.96
C VAL A 541 8.27 12.93 -14.78
N GLU A 542 8.56 11.66 -15.05
CA GLU A 542 9.92 11.16 -15.07
C GLU A 542 10.28 10.56 -16.42
N ARG A 543 11.28 11.18 -17.07
CA ARG A 543 11.85 10.73 -18.34
C ARG A 543 13.30 10.38 -18.14
N ALA A 544 13.64 9.12 -18.41
CA ALA A 544 15.00 8.62 -18.34
C ALA A 544 15.18 7.49 -19.35
N GLY A 545 16.42 7.08 -19.51
CA GLY A 545 16.76 5.95 -20.36
C GLY A 545 18.25 5.66 -20.33
N SER A 546 18.71 4.89 -21.29
CA SER A 546 20.11 4.59 -21.53
C SER A 546 20.34 4.28 -23.00
N ILE A 547 21.58 4.46 -23.42
CA ILE A 547 22.06 3.98 -24.70
C ILE A 547 23.30 3.12 -24.49
N THR A 548 23.33 2.00 -25.17
CA THR A 548 24.47 1.10 -25.25
C THR A 548 25.03 1.17 -26.65
N ASP A 549 26.33 1.48 -26.75
CA ASP A 549 27.01 1.56 -28.03
C ASP A 549 27.28 0.17 -28.65
N ALA A 550 27.84 0.15 -29.85
CA ALA A 550 28.15 -1.09 -30.56
C ALA A 550 29.19 -1.96 -29.83
N ASP A 551 30.05 -1.36 -29.03
CA ASP A 551 31.10 -2.00 -28.23
C ASP A 551 30.59 -2.52 -26.88
N GLY A 552 29.34 -2.16 -26.51
CA GLY A 552 28.70 -2.58 -25.27
C GLY A 552 28.84 -1.60 -24.11
N ASN A 553 29.41 -0.41 -24.32
CA ASN A 553 29.47 0.61 -23.27
C ASN A 553 28.11 1.28 -23.13
N THR A 554 27.61 1.31 -21.90
CA THR A 554 26.30 1.89 -21.58
C THR A 554 26.47 3.22 -20.89
N ARG A 555 25.67 4.21 -21.30
CA ARG A 555 25.52 5.47 -20.59
C ARG A 555 24.05 5.80 -20.34
N ALA A 556 23.77 6.36 -19.18
CA ALA A 556 22.43 6.85 -18.85
C ALA A 556 22.06 8.08 -19.71
N LEU A 557 20.77 8.23 -19.96
CA LEU A 557 20.14 9.35 -20.65
C LEU A 557 19.20 10.07 -19.68
N ALA A 558 19.47 11.33 -19.40
CA ALA A 558 18.51 12.21 -18.74
C ALA A 558 17.42 12.66 -19.73
N GLY A 559 16.22 12.95 -19.24
CA GLY A 559 15.07 13.31 -20.08
C GLY A 559 15.21 14.56 -20.98
N HIS A 560 16.26 15.37 -20.83
CA HIS A 560 16.54 16.49 -21.75
C HIS A 560 17.47 16.08 -22.92
N GLN A 561 18.07 14.89 -22.87
CA GLN A 561 18.99 14.38 -23.89
C GLN A 561 18.27 13.60 -24.99
N PHE A 562 16.97 13.35 -24.83
CA PHE A 562 16.15 12.71 -25.83
C PHE A 562 14.75 13.33 -25.89
N GLN A 563 14.05 13.08 -26.99
CA GLN A 563 12.65 13.48 -27.19
C GLN A 563 11.87 12.31 -27.78
N VAL A 564 10.62 12.15 -27.34
CA VAL A 564 9.66 11.18 -27.88
C VAL A 564 8.43 11.97 -28.29
N GLU A 565 8.15 12.00 -29.59
CA GLU A 565 6.98 12.66 -30.18
C GLU A 565 6.02 11.58 -30.70
N VAL A 566 4.77 11.64 -30.26
CA VAL A 566 3.72 10.73 -30.72
C VAL A 566 3.22 11.18 -32.10
N LEU A 567 3.32 10.31 -33.11
CA LEU A 567 2.95 10.61 -34.49
C LEU A 567 1.50 10.24 -34.83
N GLY A 568 0.89 9.34 -34.05
CA GLY A 568 -0.45 8.83 -34.29
C GLY A 568 -1.08 8.23 -33.04
N LYS A 569 -2.36 7.90 -33.14
CA LYS A 569 -3.14 7.25 -32.08
C LYS A 569 -3.94 6.10 -32.66
N TRP A 570 -4.07 5.03 -31.90
CA TRP A 570 -4.94 3.90 -32.20
C TRP A 570 -6.00 3.77 -31.10
N LYS A 571 -7.25 3.61 -31.50
CA LYS A 571 -8.35 3.36 -30.57
C LYS A 571 -8.67 1.87 -30.59
N SER A 572 -8.58 1.22 -29.44
CA SER A 572 -8.94 -0.18 -29.30
C SER A 572 -10.42 -0.39 -29.64
N PRO A 573 -10.76 -1.33 -30.54
CA PRO A 573 -12.13 -1.74 -30.78
C PRO A 573 -12.69 -2.60 -29.63
N HIS A 574 -11.84 -3.14 -28.75
CA HIS A 574 -12.23 -4.05 -27.68
C HIS A 574 -12.59 -3.33 -26.39
N THR A 575 -11.80 -2.34 -26.01
CA THR A 575 -11.92 -1.61 -24.73
C THR A 575 -12.35 -0.15 -24.94
N GLY A 576 -12.17 0.39 -26.15
CA GLY A 576 -12.38 1.80 -26.45
C GLY A 576 -11.21 2.72 -26.04
N CYS A 577 -10.15 2.16 -25.46
CA CYS A 577 -8.97 2.92 -25.02
C CYS A 577 -8.21 3.52 -26.20
N ILE A 578 -7.48 4.61 -25.95
CA ILE A 578 -6.72 5.33 -26.99
C ILE A 578 -5.24 5.27 -26.63
N TYR A 579 -4.46 4.59 -27.46
CA TYR A 579 -3.03 4.40 -27.30
C TYR A 579 -2.25 5.26 -28.31
N PRO A 580 -1.11 5.86 -27.93
CA PRO A 580 -0.10 6.29 -28.88
C PRO A 580 0.25 5.16 -29.87
N SER A 581 0.38 5.50 -31.15
CA SER A 581 0.66 4.53 -32.21
C SER A 581 1.57 5.19 -33.24
N GLY A 582 2.85 4.90 -33.15
CA GLY A 582 3.90 5.50 -33.96
C GLY A 582 4.56 6.67 -33.24
N TRP A 583 5.90 6.68 -33.25
CA TRP A 583 6.70 7.64 -32.50
C TRP A 583 7.89 8.12 -33.32
N ARG A 584 8.25 9.40 -33.16
CA ARG A 584 9.54 9.94 -33.55
C ARG A 584 10.39 10.08 -32.29
N VAL A 585 11.48 9.33 -32.25
CA VAL A 585 12.43 9.30 -31.14
C VAL A 585 13.70 10.01 -31.58
N ILE A 586 14.10 11.05 -30.85
CA ILE A 586 15.32 11.81 -31.13
C ILE A 586 16.29 11.60 -29.98
N VAL A 587 17.47 11.04 -30.25
CA VAL A 587 18.54 10.80 -29.26
C VAL A 587 19.84 11.31 -29.85
N GLU A 588 20.55 12.18 -29.13
CA GLU A 588 21.84 12.76 -29.59
C GLU A 588 21.81 13.41 -30.99
N GLY A 589 20.64 13.93 -31.40
CA GLY A 589 20.46 14.54 -32.71
C GLY A 589 20.18 13.56 -33.85
N GLU A 590 20.25 12.25 -33.60
CA GLU A 590 19.74 11.23 -34.52
C GLU A 590 18.23 11.05 -34.35
N THR A 591 17.54 10.81 -35.46
CA THR A 591 16.08 10.61 -35.48
C THR A 591 15.74 9.20 -35.91
N PHE A 592 14.90 8.55 -35.10
CA PHE A 592 14.37 7.22 -35.32
C PHE A 592 12.85 7.28 -35.39
N GLU A 593 12.26 6.56 -36.34
CA GLU A 593 10.80 6.42 -36.42
C GLU A 593 10.41 5.01 -36.00
N VAL A 594 9.71 4.90 -34.88
CA VAL A 594 9.24 3.64 -34.31
C VAL A 594 7.78 3.45 -34.74
N GLN A 595 7.48 2.36 -35.44
CA GLN A 595 6.14 2.09 -35.98
C GLN A 595 5.66 0.70 -35.57
N PRO A 596 4.45 0.55 -35.00
CA PRO A 596 3.88 -0.76 -34.70
C PRO A 596 3.82 -1.65 -35.95
N MET A 597 4.26 -2.91 -35.82
CA MET A 597 4.15 -3.89 -36.92
C MET A 597 2.71 -4.37 -37.11
N VAL A 598 1.96 -4.44 -36.00
CA VAL A 598 0.51 -4.69 -35.94
C VAL A 598 -0.11 -3.60 -35.06
N ARG A 599 -1.29 -3.09 -35.40
CA ARG A 599 -1.93 -2.01 -34.63
C ARG A 599 -2.56 -2.50 -33.34
N ASP A 600 -3.29 -3.62 -33.43
CA ASP A 600 -3.99 -4.24 -32.31
C ASP A 600 -3.05 -5.20 -31.58
N GLN A 601 -2.33 -4.65 -30.60
CA GLN A 601 -1.44 -5.40 -29.69
C GLN A 601 -1.84 -5.13 -28.23
N GLU A 602 -3.15 -4.97 -27.99
CA GLU A 602 -3.72 -4.70 -26.67
C GLU A 602 -3.86 -5.98 -25.85
N LEU A 603 -3.17 -6.02 -24.71
CA LEU A 603 -3.34 -7.04 -23.68
C LEU A 603 -4.42 -6.57 -22.69
N ARG A 604 -5.46 -7.39 -22.54
CA ARG A 604 -6.63 -7.06 -21.73
C ARG A 604 -6.69 -7.98 -20.52
N ALA A 605 -6.87 -7.42 -19.34
CA ALA A 605 -7.03 -8.20 -18.12
C ALA A 605 -8.17 -9.23 -18.27
N LYS A 606 -7.86 -10.51 -18.01
CA LYS A 606 -8.86 -11.59 -18.06
C LYS A 606 -9.46 -11.92 -16.69
N HIS A 607 -8.91 -11.36 -15.62
CA HIS A 607 -9.38 -11.58 -14.26
C HIS A 607 -10.53 -10.61 -13.90
N GLY A 608 -11.67 -11.16 -13.45
CA GLY A 608 -12.89 -10.38 -13.22
C GLY A 608 -13.07 -9.75 -11.84
N PHE A 609 -12.12 -9.93 -10.91
CA PHE A 609 -12.26 -9.49 -9.52
C PHE A 609 -11.51 -8.19 -9.19
N TRP A 610 -10.62 -7.75 -10.08
CA TRP A 610 -9.92 -6.47 -10.01
C TRP A 610 -9.86 -5.90 -11.44
N PRO A 611 -10.05 -4.59 -11.67
CA PRO A 611 -9.64 -3.99 -12.93
C PRO A 611 -8.13 -4.19 -13.03
N GLY A 612 -7.68 -5.18 -13.81
CA GLY A 612 -6.27 -5.45 -14.10
C GLY A 612 -5.71 -4.54 -15.17
N PRO A 613 -4.42 -4.15 -15.11
CA PRO A 613 -3.86 -3.18 -16.03
C PRO A 613 -4.06 -3.64 -17.47
N GLU A 614 -4.64 -2.76 -18.27
CA GLU A 614 -4.71 -2.93 -19.71
C GLU A 614 -3.43 -2.37 -20.33
N TYR A 615 -2.65 -3.25 -20.95
CA TYR A 615 -1.40 -2.90 -21.60
C TYR A 615 -1.56 -2.86 -23.11
N TRP A 616 -0.69 -2.11 -23.78
CA TRP A 616 -0.41 -2.32 -25.20
C TRP A 616 1.04 -2.75 -25.32
N GLU A 617 1.26 -3.95 -25.84
CA GLU A 617 2.53 -4.69 -25.81
C GLU A 617 3.00 -4.97 -27.23
N GLY A 618 3.65 -3.98 -27.85
CA GLY A 618 3.75 -3.96 -29.29
C GLY A 618 5.14 -4.14 -29.87
N ALA A 619 5.28 -5.18 -30.68
CA ALA A 619 6.37 -5.29 -31.64
C ALA A 619 6.28 -4.17 -32.68
N ALA A 620 7.41 -3.49 -32.89
CA ALA A 620 7.55 -2.33 -33.75
C ALA A 620 8.80 -2.43 -34.63
N SER A 621 8.74 -1.81 -35.81
CA SER A 621 9.90 -1.59 -36.68
C SER A 621 10.49 -0.21 -36.44
N VAL A 622 11.81 -0.08 -36.62
CA VAL A 622 12.52 1.18 -36.50
C VAL A 622 13.08 1.58 -37.86
N GLY A 623 12.80 2.80 -38.31
CA GLY A 623 13.43 3.44 -39.45
C GLY A 623 14.20 4.71 -39.05
N GLY A 624 14.73 5.44 -40.03
CA GLY A 624 15.47 6.68 -39.80
C GLY A 624 16.99 6.49 -39.84
N ALA A 625 17.70 7.10 -38.90
CA ALA A 625 19.17 7.16 -38.89
C ALA A 625 19.84 5.77 -38.96
N SER A 626 19.26 4.79 -38.27
CA SER A 626 19.66 3.38 -38.35
C SER A 626 18.39 2.53 -38.27
N PRO A 627 18.12 1.65 -39.25
CA PRO A 627 16.95 0.79 -39.20
C PRO A 627 17.12 -0.26 -38.10
N GLY A 628 16.02 -0.80 -37.61
CA GLY A 628 16.06 -1.74 -36.50
C GLY A 628 14.69 -2.29 -36.13
N LYS A 629 14.59 -2.80 -34.91
CA LYS A 629 13.35 -3.31 -34.33
C LYS A 629 13.19 -2.72 -32.93
N ALA A 630 11.95 -2.65 -32.47
CA ALA A 630 11.66 -2.20 -31.12
C ALA A 630 10.49 -2.96 -30.52
N TYR A 631 10.45 -3.01 -29.20
CA TYR A 631 9.26 -3.32 -28.45
C TYR A 631 8.83 -2.09 -27.67
N VAL A 632 7.53 -1.83 -27.63
CA VAL A 632 6.95 -0.68 -26.93
C VAL A 632 5.84 -1.17 -26.01
N GLU A 633 5.96 -0.83 -24.73
CA GLU A 633 4.96 -1.11 -23.72
C GLU A 633 4.27 0.19 -23.31
N LEU A 634 2.93 0.17 -23.28
CA LEU A 634 2.10 1.30 -22.86
C LEU A 634 1.19 0.88 -21.71
N ASN A 635 1.35 1.52 -20.56
CA ASN A 635 0.50 1.32 -19.38
C ASN A 635 -0.23 2.60 -18.98
N GLY A 636 -1.47 2.47 -18.51
CA GLY A 636 -2.26 3.59 -17.95
C GLY A 636 -3.17 4.33 -18.94
N PHE A 637 -3.11 4.01 -20.23
CA PHE A 637 -3.89 4.70 -21.27
C PHE A 637 -5.38 4.32 -21.30
N CYS A 638 -5.77 3.18 -20.70
CA CYS A 638 -7.17 2.80 -20.57
C CYS A 638 -7.93 3.48 -19.42
N ARG A 639 -7.22 3.86 -18.35
CA ARG A 639 -7.85 4.26 -17.08
C ARG A 639 -7.97 5.77 -16.89
N GLY A 640 -7.51 6.56 -17.87
CA GLY A 640 -7.42 8.01 -17.73
C GLY A 640 -6.50 8.42 -16.58
N VAL A 641 -5.38 7.72 -16.41
CA VAL A 641 -4.37 8.01 -15.37
C VAL A 641 -3.82 9.43 -15.58
N GLU A 642 -3.51 10.14 -14.48
CA GLU A 642 -3.04 11.53 -14.50
C GLU A 642 -1.94 11.77 -15.55
N GLY A 643 -2.25 12.56 -16.59
CA GLY A 643 -1.30 12.93 -17.66
C GLY A 643 -1.56 12.30 -19.02
N THR A 644 -2.35 11.23 -19.10
CA THR A 644 -2.66 10.52 -20.38
C THR A 644 -3.65 11.24 -21.30
N LEU A 645 -4.42 12.20 -20.77
CA LEU A 645 -5.42 12.98 -21.53
C LEU A 645 -4.84 14.20 -22.26
N ALA A 646 -3.54 14.48 -22.11
CA ALA A 646 -2.87 15.65 -22.68
C ALA A 646 -1.97 15.33 -23.89
N PHE A 647 -1.92 14.06 -24.32
CA PHE A 647 -1.26 13.65 -25.56
C PHE A 647 -2.15 13.93 -26.77
#